data_AF-A0A9P1GTA2-F1
#
_entry.id   AF-A0A9P1GTA2-F1
#
_cell.length_a   1.000
_cell.length_b   1.000
_cell.length_c   1.000
_cell.angle_alpha   90.00
_cell.angle_beta   90.00
_cell.angle_gamma   90.00
#
_symmetry.space_group_name_H-M   'P 1'
#
loop_
_entity.id
_entity.type
_entity.pdbx_description
1 polymer ?
#
loop_
_entity_poly.entity_id
_entity_poly.type
_entity_poly.pdbx_seq_one_letter_code
_entity_poly.pdbx_strand_id
1 'polypeptide(L)'
;MAAFSGSAYSGALPQLLPATFASIDAVMRCPVCSWRPFSSEVVPRRLSQRRGQLDFNDLATLEVGDELDDPARPFVLRDLQGIDDYKAATEKEALLQAAREIPLEVRVGYSWSIAQNRGEGPQKMPLEEYLRSGMYEGAYDGDTFLEPIYAFDMNLRLPGLENVAELPEAILTWNTSAFSRAVTVSMLGGPRSAVGWHSHGASLQLTLHGRKRWFLYPPGEYPPGDGPGGGFSLTDWMELVYPSLPEEHRPLECIVEAGDVIYVPDGWYHAVVNLADTVAVSLQSRDLAPEAQHAFKGLSLQMVQSMWQDSPETIEEISEAAREYLSRGLKNDLHARRVLYYCLMQVDQQEAIDVILEGIRKDPYHIPLQFELASSLDRQLKAADDATAEDLRETIKMLLAEWEPQLKANCRNQKALWILNKFHRALGHEKLADGYFQRLAAWHRDVDLISRTQCFSAASMTLVFRPRLPFSKDARAPKVPEDLLEEVSDKKVMPTWAVCGMFLLELGVWVGLYWRDYTVGTNIAIAHYYSFQTITDLSALRAPAQRRSWWNPFRAIVALSFIFLDVSLLINGAEDFGLLPAVRLGLCVLRLAHALLCIKFYGPSQSQMMALPKFLRWHLQQVSAVPLLLVAWAAVGWFCPYVFILMHYNYGEVRLDGPLTALQDTYVVTVVLKSLVLDVMFASRVQAGISELTACILFSGQYPLIFETYWLPPLKMGHLLAEVMFGGIALLYLFFDVRLDVPAETSPISTKVVDGTP
;
A
#
# COMPACT_ATOMS: atom_id res chain seq x y z
N MET A 1 16.23 -45.62 21.62
CA MET A 1 16.82 -45.92 22.94
C MET A 1 16.45 -44.81 23.88
N ALA A 2 15.68 -45.14 24.92
CA ALA A 2 15.24 -44.22 25.94
C ALA A 2 16.33 -43.98 27.01
N ALA A 3 16.26 -42.78 27.60
CA ALA A 3 16.58 -42.45 28.98
C ALA A 3 18.03 -42.60 29.47
N PHE A 4 18.63 -41.45 29.81
CA PHE A 4 18.94 -41.20 31.21
C PHE A 4 18.59 -39.75 31.58
N SER A 5 17.76 -39.68 32.60
CA SER A 5 17.17 -38.52 33.26
C SER A 5 17.70 -38.44 34.69
N GLY A 6 17.71 -37.23 35.25
CA GLY A 6 17.58 -36.96 36.69
C GLY A 6 17.30 -35.45 36.82
N SER A 7 16.07 -34.97 37.04
CA SER A 7 15.19 -35.03 38.23
C SER A 7 15.84 -34.35 39.45
N ALA A 8 15.20 -33.47 40.23
CA ALA A 8 13.77 -33.37 40.51
C ALA A 8 13.42 -32.19 41.46
N TYR A 9 12.21 -31.60 41.30
CA TYR A 9 11.29 -30.96 42.29
C TYR A 9 11.65 -29.57 42.88
N SER A 10 10.73 -28.65 43.20
CA SER A 10 9.28 -28.44 43.01
C SER A 10 8.89 -27.12 43.69
N GLY A 11 7.91 -26.35 43.19
CA GLY A 11 7.31 -25.27 44.00
C GLY A 11 6.38 -24.30 43.28
N ALA A 12 5.08 -24.58 43.38
CA ALA A 12 3.95 -23.64 43.39
C ALA A 12 3.78 -22.60 42.25
N LEU A 13 2.85 -22.91 41.33
CA LEU A 13 2.06 -21.90 40.63
C LEU A 13 1.07 -21.28 41.62
N PRO A 14 1.02 -19.94 41.82
CA PRO A 14 -0.15 -19.31 42.43
C PRO A 14 -1.21 -19.13 41.36
N GLN A 15 -2.31 -19.88 41.50
CA GLN A 15 -3.61 -19.49 40.98
C GLN A 15 -3.96 -18.12 41.56
N LEU A 16 -4.10 -17.11 40.70
CA LEU A 16 -4.88 -15.89 40.95
C LEU A 16 -5.28 -15.32 39.58
N LEU A 17 -6.23 -16.00 38.93
CA LEU A 17 -7.10 -15.33 37.97
C LEU A 17 -7.95 -14.34 38.78
N PRO A 18 -7.92 -13.02 38.51
CA PRO A 18 -8.97 -12.15 38.99
C PRO A 18 -10.25 -12.58 38.28
N ALA A 19 -11.25 -12.98 39.05
CA ALA A 19 -12.58 -13.39 38.59
C ALA A 19 -13.40 -12.25 37.95
N THR A 20 -12.77 -11.26 37.31
CA THR A 20 -13.41 -10.08 36.72
C THR A 20 -13.41 -10.10 35.19
N PHE A 21 -12.50 -10.82 34.52
CA PHE A 21 -12.44 -10.86 33.06
C PHE A 21 -13.46 -11.81 32.40
N ALA A 22 -13.99 -12.80 33.13
CA ALA A 22 -15.01 -13.70 32.60
C ALA A 22 -16.39 -13.02 32.43
N SER A 23 -16.61 -11.85 33.03
CA SER A 23 -17.92 -11.16 32.99
C SER A 23 -18.05 -10.17 31.82
N ILE A 24 -16.95 -9.61 31.29
CA ILE A 24 -17.01 -8.68 30.15
C ILE A 24 -17.03 -9.44 28.82
N ASP A 25 -16.24 -10.51 28.70
CA ASP A 25 -16.17 -11.31 27.47
C ASP A 25 -17.45 -12.14 27.23
N ALA A 26 -18.19 -12.46 28.30
CA ALA A 26 -19.51 -13.09 28.23
C ALA A 26 -20.65 -12.12 27.88
N VAL A 27 -20.48 -10.81 28.11
CA VAL A 27 -21.42 -9.76 27.70
C VAL A 27 -21.13 -9.27 26.27
N MET A 28 -19.87 -9.34 25.83
CA MET A 28 -19.42 -8.89 24.50
C MET A 28 -19.77 -9.87 23.35
N ARG A 29 -20.06 -11.14 23.65
CA ARG A 29 -20.44 -12.19 22.68
C ARG A 29 -21.94 -12.53 22.71
N CYS A 30 -22.79 -11.53 22.95
CA CYS A 30 -24.23 -11.74 22.84
C CYS A 30 -24.67 -11.63 21.37
N PRO A 31 -25.34 -12.64 20.78
CA PRO A 31 -25.95 -12.56 19.46
C PRO A 31 -27.24 -11.73 19.59
N VAL A 32 -27.12 -10.44 19.90
CA VAL A 32 -28.29 -9.58 19.94
C VAL A 32 -28.61 -9.19 18.50
N CYS A 33 -29.76 -9.62 18.00
CA CYS A 33 -30.31 -9.22 16.70
C CYS A 33 -30.76 -7.74 16.67
N SER A 34 -30.59 -6.99 17.76
CA SER A 34 -30.97 -5.58 17.90
C SER A 34 -29.78 -4.69 18.25
N TRP A 35 -29.95 -3.38 18.04
CA TRP A 35 -28.98 -2.34 18.36
C TRP A 35 -28.78 -2.22 19.89
N ARG A 36 -27.52 -2.17 20.34
CA ARG A 36 -27.20 -1.97 21.77
C ARG A 36 -27.55 -0.54 22.19
N PRO A 37 -28.37 -0.36 23.25
CA PRO A 37 -28.71 0.97 23.75
C PRO A 37 -27.52 1.63 24.45
N PHE A 38 -27.65 2.92 24.75
CA PHE A 38 -26.69 3.63 25.59
C PHE A 38 -26.56 2.97 26.97
N SER A 39 -25.33 2.78 27.43
CA SER A 39 -25.02 2.35 28.79
C SER A 39 -23.85 3.13 29.36
N SER A 40 -24.03 3.69 30.55
CA SER A 40 -22.97 4.38 31.30
C SER A 40 -21.85 3.44 31.81
N GLU A 41 -22.05 2.12 31.71
CA GLU A 41 -21.02 1.12 32.02
C GLU A 41 -20.07 0.90 30.83
N VAL A 42 -20.57 1.07 29.60
CA VAL A 42 -19.81 0.84 28.36
C VAL A 42 -19.09 2.13 27.90
N VAL A 43 -19.74 3.29 28.08
CA VAL A 43 -19.20 4.58 27.65
C VAL A 43 -18.66 5.37 28.85
N PRO A 44 -17.35 5.70 28.88
CA PRO A 44 -16.74 6.50 29.94
C PRO A 44 -17.52 7.80 30.22
N ARG A 45 -17.64 8.16 31.51
CA ARG A 45 -18.35 9.39 31.94
C ARG A 45 -17.84 10.65 31.24
N ARG A 46 -16.54 10.74 30.95
CA ARG A 46 -15.94 11.90 30.26
C ARG A 46 -16.48 12.08 28.84
N LEU A 47 -16.81 10.98 28.16
CA LEU A 47 -17.40 11.00 26.82
C LEU A 47 -18.92 11.22 26.87
N SER A 48 -19.62 10.60 27.83
CA SER A 48 -21.08 10.60 27.89
C SER A 48 -21.70 11.75 28.68
N GLN A 49 -20.93 12.45 29.53
CA GLN A 49 -21.45 13.49 30.42
C GLN A 49 -20.80 14.85 30.18
N ARG A 50 -21.58 15.90 30.40
CA ARG A 50 -21.13 17.29 30.52
C ARG A 50 -21.54 17.82 31.89
N ARG A 51 -20.55 18.16 32.73
CA ARG A 51 -20.80 18.60 34.13
C ARG A 51 -21.69 17.63 34.92
N GLY A 52 -21.57 16.33 34.66
CA GLY A 52 -22.38 15.27 35.29
C GLY A 52 -23.79 15.09 34.69
N GLN A 53 -24.19 15.90 33.72
CA GLN A 53 -25.45 15.76 32.99
C GLN A 53 -25.27 14.86 31.76
N LEU A 54 -26.26 13.99 31.51
CA LEU A 54 -26.28 13.11 30.34
C LEU A 54 -26.94 13.78 29.14
N ASP A 55 -27.95 14.61 29.37
CA ASP A 55 -28.70 15.33 28.35
C ASP A 55 -28.34 16.81 28.41
N PHE A 56 -27.94 17.37 27.27
CA PHE A 56 -27.58 18.77 27.12
C PHE A 56 -27.67 19.19 25.65
N ASN A 57 -27.95 20.47 25.43
CA ASN A 57 -28.05 21.06 24.11
C ASN A 57 -27.73 22.55 24.19
N ASP A 58 -26.65 23.00 23.53
CA ASP A 58 -26.34 24.42 23.37
C ASP A 58 -26.91 25.00 22.07
N LEU A 59 -27.38 24.14 21.17
CA LEU A 59 -27.89 24.55 19.87
C LEU A 59 -29.37 24.93 19.95
N ALA A 60 -29.80 25.78 19.01
CA ALA A 60 -31.22 26.05 18.84
C ALA A 60 -31.98 24.73 18.57
N THR A 61 -33.18 24.63 19.11
CA THR A 61 -34.07 23.49 18.86
C THR A 61 -35.24 23.98 18.01
N LEU A 62 -35.43 23.35 16.86
CA LEU A 62 -36.50 23.68 15.91
C LEU A 62 -37.49 22.53 15.78
N GLU A 63 -38.70 22.85 15.35
CA GLU A 63 -39.74 21.93 14.91
C GLU A 63 -39.93 22.03 13.39
N VAL A 64 -40.61 21.02 12.81
CA VAL A 64 -40.88 21.01 11.36
C VAL A 64 -41.81 22.17 11.01
N GLY A 65 -41.33 23.10 10.19
CA GLY A 65 -42.08 24.28 9.74
C GLY A 65 -41.64 25.60 10.39
N ASP A 66 -40.72 25.57 11.36
CA ASP A 66 -40.10 26.78 11.89
C ASP A 66 -39.29 27.52 10.80
N GLU A 67 -39.34 28.85 10.82
CA GLU A 67 -38.49 29.70 10.00
C GLU A 67 -37.06 29.75 10.57
N LEU A 68 -36.06 29.73 9.69
CA LEU A 68 -34.65 29.87 10.07
C LEU A 68 -34.29 31.34 10.21
N ASP A 69 -34.09 31.80 11.44
CA ASP A 69 -33.66 33.19 11.71
C ASP A 69 -32.27 33.51 11.12
N ASP A 70 -31.35 32.53 11.09
CA ASP A 70 -29.97 32.68 10.60
C ASP A 70 -29.44 31.35 10.02
N PRO A 71 -29.27 31.21 8.69
CA PRO A 71 -28.77 29.99 8.06
C PRO A 71 -27.28 29.71 8.36
N ALA A 72 -26.56 30.66 8.97
CA ALA A 72 -25.17 30.47 9.38
C ALA A 72 -25.01 29.82 10.77
N ARG A 73 -26.12 29.46 11.45
CA ARG A 73 -26.10 28.84 12.78
C ARG A 73 -26.57 27.39 12.78
N PRO A 74 -25.88 26.51 13.54
CA PRO A 74 -26.29 25.12 13.70
C PRO A 74 -27.51 24.99 14.62
N PHE A 75 -28.33 23.98 14.37
CA PHE A 75 -29.52 23.66 15.17
C PHE A 75 -29.81 22.16 15.17
N VAL A 76 -30.69 21.74 16.08
CA VAL A 76 -31.23 20.37 16.14
C VAL A 76 -32.74 20.42 15.94
N LEU A 77 -33.22 19.67 14.95
CA LEU A 77 -34.64 19.35 14.76
C LEU A 77 -34.95 18.05 15.51
N ARG A 78 -35.93 18.08 16.41
CA ARG A 78 -36.28 16.92 17.23
C ARG A 78 -37.37 16.07 16.58
N ASP A 79 -37.24 14.76 16.73
CA ASP A 79 -38.27 13.76 16.39
C ASP A 79 -38.90 13.94 15.00
N LEU A 80 -38.07 13.81 13.95
CA LEU A 80 -38.54 13.87 12.58
C LEU A 80 -39.57 12.76 12.29
N GLN A 81 -40.77 13.16 11.90
CA GLN A 81 -41.86 12.25 11.56
C GLN A 81 -41.68 11.63 10.17
N GLY A 82 -42.32 10.48 9.93
CA GLY A 82 -42.35 9.83 8.61
C GLY A 82 -41.08 9.05 8.24
N ILE A 83 -40.28 8.66 9.23
CA ILE A 83 -39.02 7.92 9.05
C ILE A 83 -39.11 6.45 9.49
N ASP A 84 -40.30 5.96 9.83
CA ASP A 84 -40.49 4.61 10.38
C ASP A 84 -40.02 3.51 9.43
N ASP A 85 -40.27 3.68 8.13
CA ASP A 85 -39.80 2.75 7.10
C ASP A 85 -38.26 2.69 7.05
N TYR A 86 -37.60 3.85 7.16
CA TYR A 86 -36.13 3.91 7.23
C TYR A 86 -35.58 3.26 8.50
N LYS A 87 -36.23 3.49 9.65
CA LYS A 87 -35.87 2.83 10.92
C LYS A 87 -36.00 1.32 10.80
N ALA A 88 -37.12 0.82 10.27
CA ALA A 88 -37.38 -0.60 10.09
C ALA A 88 -36.38 -1.26 9.12
N ALA A 89 -36.08 -0.62 7.98
CA ALA A 89 -35.12 -1.15 7.01
C ALA A 89 -33.67 -1.18 7.53
N THR A 90 -33.35 -0.28 8.48
CA THR A 90 -32.02 -0.19 9.11
C THR A 90 -31.94 -0.87 10.47
N GLU A 91 -32.91 -1.70 10.83
CA GLU A 91 -32.77 -2.62 11.96
C GLU A 91 -31.59 -3.58 11.73
N LYS A 92 -30.91 -3.94 12.82
CA LYS A 92 -29.69 -4.77 12.73
C LYS A 92 -29.94 -6.11 12.02
N GLU A 93 -31.07 -6.73 12.30
CA GLU A 93 -31.47 -7.99 11.64
C GLU A 93 -31.75 -7.80 10.15
N ALA A 94 -32.43 -6.72 9.76
CA ALA A 94 -32.70 -6.41 8.35
C ALA A 94 -31.40 -6.18 7.57
N LEU A 95 -30.45 -5.43 8.13
CA LEU A 95 -29.15 -5.21 7.51
C LEU A 95 -28.30 -6.49 7.42
N LEU A 96 -28.34 -7.35 8.45
CA LEU A 96 -27.67 -8.64 8.43
C LEU A 96 -28.26 -9.58 7.37
N GLN A 97 -29.58 -9.58 7.20
CA GLN A 97 -30.23 -10.34 6.14
C GLN A 97 -29.81 -9.81 4.76
N ALA A 98 -29.89 -8.49 4.55
CA ALA A 98 -29.57 -7.90 3.27
C ALA A 98 -28.09 -8.08 2.90
N ALA A 99 -27.17 -8.04 3.87
CA ALA A 99 -25.74 -8.29 3.65
C ALA A 99 -25.43 -9.75 3.26
N ARG A 100 -26.29 -10.72 3.59
CA ARG A 100 -26.16 -12.12 3.13
C ARG A 100 -26.66 -12.31 1.70
N GLU A 101 -27.69 -11.56 1.32
CA GLU A 101 -28.27 -11.62 -0.02
C GLU A 101 -27.41 -10.86 -1.03
N ILE A 102 -26.84 -9.71 -0.61
CA ILE A 102 -25.97 -8.85 -1.41
C ILE A 102 -24.66 -8.69 -0.64
N PRO A 103 -23.51 -9.19 -1.15
CA PRO A 103 -22.23 -9.02 -0.49
C PRO A 103 -21.79 -7.55 -0.59
N LEU A 104 -22.25 -6.74 0.36
CA LEU A 104 -21.88 -5.35 0.51
C LEU A 104 -20.57 -5.24 1.28
N GLU A 105 -19.67 -4.40 0.78
CA GLU A 105 -18.49 -3.97 1.51
C GLU A 105 -18.77 -2.61 2.17
N VAL A 106 -18.16 -2.39 3.33
CA VAL A 106 -18.20 -1.12 4.03
C VAL A 106 -16.79 -0.65 4.32
N ARG A 107 -16.60 0.66 4.27
CA ARG A 107 -15.34 1.29 4.67
C ARG A 107 -15.33 1.64 6.15
N VAL A 108 -14.29 1.19 6.85
CA VAL A 108 -14.14 1.32 8.30
C VAL A 108 -12.84 2.03 8.66
N GLY A 109 -12.85 2.76 9.77
CA GLY A 109 -11.71 3.51 10.26
C GLY A 109 -11.86 3.99 11.69
N TYR A 110 -10.81 4.61 12.19
CA TYR A 110 -10.78 5.30 13.48
C TYR A 110 -11.00 6.80 13.29
N SER A 111 -11.32 7.51 14.38
CA SER A 111 -11.71 8.92 14.36
C SER A 111 -10.69 9.82 13.67
N TRP A 112 -9.40 9.61 13.91
CA TRP A 112 -8.31 10.34 13.27
C TRP A 112 -8.14 9.97 11.79
N SER A 113 -8.31 8.69 11.44
CA SER A 113 -8.07 8.19 10.09
C SER A 113 -9.17 8.57 9.10
N ILE A 114 -10.43 8.63 9.56
CA ILE A 114 -11.58 9.01 8.73
C ILE A 114 -11.48 10.48 8.33
N ALA A 115 -11.18 11.35 9.29
CA ALA A 115 -11.01 12.79 9.04
C ALA A 115 -9.84 13.07 8.07
N GLN A 116 -8.73 12.34 8.21
CA GLN A 116 -7.57 12.47 7.32
C GLN A 116 -7.81 11.88 5.92
N ASN A 117 -8.66 10.86 5.81
CA ASN A 117 -9.00 10.20 4.55
C ASN A 117 -10.28 10.78 3.91
N ARG A 118 -10.43 12.12 3.94
CA ARG A 118 -11.51 12.86 3.26
C ARG A 118 -12.93 12.36 3.60
N GLY A 119 -13.15 11.93 4.85
CA GLY A 119 -14.45 11.43 5.28
C GLY A 119 -14.76 10.03 4.75
N GLU A 120 -13.76 9.14 4.66
CA GLU A 120 -13.97 7.73 4.39
C GLU A 120 -13.11 6.85 5.30
N GLY A 121 -13.64 5.69 5.69
CA GLY A 121 -12.84 4.65 6.31
C GLY A 121 -11.70 4.20 5.40
N PRO A 122 -10.45 4.10 5.88
CA PRO A 122 -9.34 3.66 5.08
C PRO A 122 -9.35 2.15 4.80
N GLN A 123 -10.02 1.34 5.62
CA GLN A 123 -10.10 -0.12 5.44
C GLN A 123 -11.43 -0.54 4.84
N LYS A 124 -11.46 -1.66 4.11
CA LYS A 124 -12.69 -2.30 3.64
C LYS A 124 -12.94 -3.59 4.42
N MET A 125 -14.21 -3.84 4.74
CA MET A 125 -14.67 -5.03 5.42
C MET A 125 -16.04 -5.44 4.88
N PRO A 126 -16.39 -6.74 4.82
CA PRO A 126 -17.76 -7.16 4.54
C PRO A 126 -18.73 -6.58 5.57
N LEU A 127 -19.86 -6.02 5.11
CA LEU A 127 -20.86 -5.41 6.01
C LEU A 127 -21.38 -6.42 7.05
N GLU A 128 -21.57 -7.69 6.68
CA GLU A 128 -21.98 -8.73 7.63
C GLU A 128 -20.94 -8.95 8.74
N GLU A 129 -19.65 -8.99 8.39
CA GLU A 129 -18.57 -9.15 9.36
C GLU A 129 -18.52 -7.96 10.32
N TYR A 130 -18.63 -6.75 9.76
CA TYR A 130 -18.67 -5.52 10.53
C TYR A 130 -19.83 -5.49 11.55
N LEU A 131 -21.05 -5.81 11.10
CA LEU A 131 -22.25 -5.81 11.96
C LEU A 131 -22.20 -6.87 13.08
N ARG A 132 -21.51 -7.99 12.84
CA ARG A 132 -21.43 -9.11 13.79
C ARG A 132 -20.39 -8.89 14.88
N SER A 133 -19.18 -8.48 14.50
CA SER A 133 -18.07 -8.31 15.44
C SER A 133 -17.35 -6.98 15.26
N GLY A 134 -17.15 -6.53 14.02
CA GLY A 134 -16.32 -5.36 13.72
C GLY A 134 -16.71 -4.08 14.46
N MET A 135 -18.01 -3.79 14.65
CA MET A 135 -18.49 -2.61 15.38
C MET A 135 -17.93 -2.43 16.80
N TYR A 136 -17.45 -3.51 17.42
CA TYR A 136 -16.92 -3.53 18.79
C TYR A 136 -15.43 -3.87 18.84
N GLU A 137 -14.83 -4.20 17.71
CA GLU A 137 -13.39 -4.34 17.58
C GLU A 137 -12.76 -2.96 17.62
N GLY A 138 -11.65 -2.82 18.34
CA GLY A 138 -11.00 -1.53 18.50
C GLY A 138 -9.51 -1.62 18.74
N ALA A 139 -8.88 -0.46 18.70
CA ALA A 139 -7.46 -0.32 18.92
C ALA A 139 -7.11 -0.41 20.41
N TYR A 140 -5.93 -0.94 20.71
CA TYR A 140 -5.39 -1.04 22.07
C TYR A 140 -3.98 -0.45 22.11
N ASP A 141 -3.66 0.29 23.19
CA ASP A 141 -2.27 0.61 23.57
C ASP A 141 -1.92 -0.18 24.82
N GLY A 142 -1.20 -1.29 24.64
CA GLY A 142 -1.01 -2.31 25.68
C GLY A 142 -2.35 -2.88 26.15
N ASP A 143 -2.68 -2.69 27.43
CA ASP A 143 -3.94 -3.16 28.03
C ASP A 143 -5.07 -2.12 27.94
N THR A 144 -4.81 -0.94 27.36
CA THR A 144 -5.79 0.16 27.32
C THR A 144 -6.57 0.14 26.02
N PHE A 145 -7.89 -0.07 26.10
CA PHE A 145 -8.78 0.06 24.94
C PHE A 145 -8.99 1.54 24.56
N LEU A 146 -8.69 1.86 23.31
CA LEU A 146 -8.66 3.21 22.79
C LEU A 146 -10.03 3.61 22.21
N GLU A 147 -10.36 3.11 21.03
CA GLU A 147 -11.64 3.33 20.36
C GLU A 147 -11.94 2.20 19.36
N PRO A 148 -13.23 1.90 19.12
CA PRO A 148 -13.64 0.93 18.12
C PRO A 148 -13.59 1.50 16.71
N ILE A 149 -13.52 0.61 15.72
CA ILE A 149 -13.66 1.00 14.31
C ILE A 149 -15.07 1.53 14.03
N TYR A 150 -15.15 2.49 13.12
CA TYR A 150 -16.37 3.17 12.69
C TYR A 150 -16.56 2.99 11.19
N ALA A 151 -17.73 2.52 10.76
CA ALA A 151 -18.11 2.50 9.36
C ALA A 151 -18.52 3.89 8.92
N PHE A 152 -17.75 4.46 8.00
CA PHE A 152 -17.97 5.78 7.43
C PHE A 152 -17.61 5.71 5.94
N ASP A 153 -18.63 5.62 5.10
CA ASP A 153 -18.47 5.32 3.68
C ASP A 153 -19.41 6.17 2.83
N MET A 154 -18.84 7.04 2.01
CA MET A 154 -19.59 7.92 1.11
C MET A 154 -20.30 7.17 -0.03
N ASN A 155 -19.87 5.94 -0.32
CA ASN A 155 -20.40 5.12 -1.40
C ASN A 155 -21.29 3.97 -0.89
N LEU A 156 -21.37 3.77 0.43
CA LEU A 156 -22.27 2.79 1.00
C LEU A 156 -23.72 3.20 0.74
N ARG A 157 -24.48 2.26 0.17
CA ARG A 157 -25.91 2.36 -0.05
C ARG A 157 -26.57 1.26 0.76
N LEU A 158 -27.07 1.63 1.94
CA LEU A 158 -27.81 0.69 2.77
C LEU A 158 -29.18 0.40 2.12
N PRO A 159 -29.58 -0.87 2.03
CA PRO A 159 -30.91 -1.26 1.56
C PRO A 159 -32.01 -0.55 2.37
N GLY A 160 -33.01 0.00 1.67
CA GLY A 160 -34.11 0.76 2.26
C GLY A 160 -33.81 2.25 2.52
N LEU A 161 -32.60 2.73 2.21
CA LEU A 161 -32.24 4.16 2.23
C LEU A 161 -32.14 4.78 0.83
N GLU A 162 -32.68 4.13 -0.21
CA GLU A 162 -32.55 4.58 -1.61
C GLU A 162 -33.13 5.98 -1.83
N ASN A 163 -34.23 6.29 -1.15
CA ASN A 163 -34.94 7.56 -1.23
C ASN A 163 -34.63 8.48 -0.05
N VAL A 164 -33.57 8.24 0.71
CA VAL A 164 -33.23 9.09 1.87
C VAL A 164 -32.79 10.51 1.47
N ALA A 165 -32.46 10.72 0.20
CA ALA A 165 -32.27 12.05 -0.37
C ALA A 165 -33.61 12.81 -0.53
N GLU A 166 -34.74 12.12 -0.45
CA GLU A 166 -36.11 12.66 -0.44
C GLU A 166 -36.63 12.84 1.01
N LEU A 167 -35.72 13.07 1.97
CA LEU A 167 -36.09 13.56 3.32
C LEU A 167 -37.15 14.67 3.20
N PRO A 168 -38.09 14.80 4.16
CA PRO A 168 -39.24 15.69 4.03
C PRO A 168 -38.85 17.04 3.43
N GLU A 169 -39.57 17.48 2.39
CA GLU A 169 -39.26 18.68 1.60
C GLU A 169 -38.94 19.90 2.48
N ALA A 170 -39.59 19.99 3.65
CA ALA A 170 -39.36 20.98 4.70
C ALA A 170 -37.91 21.08 5.24
N ILE A 171 -37.10 20.02 5.16
CA ILE A 171 -35.70 20.03 5.59
C ILE A 171 -34.78 20.54 4.46
N LEU A 172 -35.10 20.21 3.21
CA LEU A 172 -34.31 20.58 2.03
C LEU A 172 -34.56 22.04 1.59
N THR A 173 -35.69 22.63 1.97
CA THR A 173 -36.02 24.04 1.72
C THR A 173 -35.15 25.01 2.53
N TRP A 174 -34.57 24.58 3.64
CA TRP A 174 -33.75 25.44 4.51
C TRP A 174 -32.42 25.90 3.89
N ASN A 175 -31.82 25.09 3.02
CA ASN A 175 -30.67 25.51 2.21
C ASN A 175 -30.63 24.74 0.89
N THR A 176 -31.65 24.98 0.06
CA THR A 176 -31.83 24.27 -1.23
C THR A 176 -30.62 24.42 -2.14
N SER A 177 -29.95 25.58 -2.11
CA SER A 177 -28.70 25.80 -2.85
C SER A 177 -27.60 24.84 -2.42
N ALA A 178 -27.33 24.72 -1.11
CA ALA A 178 -26.25 23.88 -0.61
C ALA A 178 -26.52 22.39 -0.85
N PHE A 179 -27.78 21.95 -0.73
CA PHE A 179 -28.13 20.54 -0.84
C PHE A 179 -28.47 20.06 -2.27
N SER A 180 -28.58 20.97 -3.23
CA SER A 180 -28.83 20.65 -4.66
C SER A 180 -27.82 19.68 -5.28
N ARG A 181 -26.59 19.61 -4.72
CA ARG A 181 -25.49 18.75 -5.18
C ARG A 181 -24.87 17.93 -4.05
N ALA A 182 -25.61 17.73 -2.95
CA ALA A 182 -25.10 17.03 -1.79
C ALA A 182 -24.86 15.53 -2.06
N VAL A 183 -23.93 14.95 -1.31
CA VAL A 183 -23.69 13.51 -1.27
C VAL A 183 -24.32 12.90 -0.03
N THR A 184 -24.84 11.69 -0.19
CA THR A 184 -25.34 10.89 0.93
C THR A 184 -24.21 10.05 1.51
N VAL A 185 -23.99 10.16 2.81
CA VAL A 185 -23.00 9.40 3.57
C VAL A 185 -23.72 8.55 4.60
N SER A 186 -23.49 7.24 4.59
CA SER A 186 -24.04 6.32 5.59
C SER A 186 -23.00 6.05 6.67
N MET A 187 -23.43 6.06 7.93
CA MET A 187 -22.55 5.76 9.06
C MET A 187 -23.15 4.71 9.99
N LEU A 188 -22.33 3.74 10.39
CA LEU A 188 -22.72 2.70 11.36
C LEU A 188 -21.60 2.52 12.39
N GLY A 189 -21.91 2.53 13.68
CA GLY A 189 -20.86 2.43 14.70
C GLY A 189 -21.35 2.04 16.07
N GLY A 190 -20.53 1.29 16.80
CA GLY A 190 -20.78 0.96 18.20
C GLY A 190 -20.45 2.11 19.16
N PRO A 191 -20.74 1.96 20.46
CA PRO A 191 -20.40 2.97 21.47
C PRO A 191 -18.92 3.32 21.45
N ARG A 192 -18.58 4.60 21.63
CA ARG A 192 -17.22 5.20 21.57
C ARG A 192 -16.62 5.32 20.17
N SER A 193 -17.20 4.74 19.12
CA SER A 193 -16.76 5.04 17.75
C SER A 193 -17.02 6.51 17.45
N ALA A 194 -16.14 7.14 16.67
CA ALA A 194 -16.11 8.59 16.53
C ALA A 194 -15.55 9.04 15.18
N VAL A 195 -15.82 10.30 14.83
CA VAL A 195 -15.12 11.05 13.78
C VAL A 195 -14.45 12.24 14.44
N GLY A 196 -13.15 12.40 14.16
CA GLY A 196 -12.34 13.50 14.68
C GLY A 196 -12.79 14.86 14.18
N TRP A 197 -12.11 15.90 14.64
CA TRP A 197 -12.41 17.26 14.22
C TRP A 197 -12.18 17.48 12.72
N HIS A 198 -13.16 18.05 12.04
CA HIS A 198 -13.10 18.38 10.62
C HIS A 198 -14.11 19.48 10.27
N SER A 199 -13.98 20.06 9.08
CA SER A 199 -14.95 20.99 8.51
C SER A 199 -15.19 20.64 7.04
N HIS A 200 -16.40 20.90 6.56
CA HIS A 200 -16.80 20.76 5.17
C HIS A 200 -17.98 21.70 4.87
N GLY A 201 -18.61 21.55 3.70
CA GLY A 201 -19.80 22.30 3.34
C GLY A 201 -20.97 21.92 4.24
N ALA A 202 -22.10 22.61 4.07
CA ALA A 202 -23.26 22.46 4.92
C ALA A 202 -23.71 21.00 4.94
N SER A 203 -24.09 20.51 6.11
CA SER A 203 -24.51 19.14 6.29
C SER A 203 -25.76 19.03 7.15
N LEU A 204 -26.56 18.04 6.81
CA LEU A 204 -27.66 17.54 7.63
C LEU A 204 -27.34 16.11 8.00
N GLN A 205 -27.54 15.71 9.25
CA GLN A 205 -27.44 14.31 9.65
C GLN A 205 -28.68 13.88 10.41
N LEU A 206 -29.41 12.92 9.85
CA LEU A 206 -30.48 12.19 10.51
C LEU A 206 -29.88 10.99 11.25
N THR A 207 -30.16 10.89 12.55
CA THR A 207 -29.83 9.71 13.35
C THR A 207 -31.03 8.78 13.35
N LEU A 208 -30.93 7.63 12.67
CA LEU A 208 -32.03 6.65 12.60
C LEU A 208 -32.10 5.81 13.87
N HIS A 209 -30.94 5.39 14.35
CA HIS A 209 -30.77 4.55 15.54
C HIS A 209 -29.67 5.10 16.45
N GLY A 210 -29.86 4.95 17.76
CA GLY A 210 -28.86 5.23 18.77
C GLY A 210 -28.82 6.67 19.28
N ARG A 211 -27.63 7.08 19.77
CA ARG A 211 -27.41 8.34 20.46
C ARG A 211 -26.00 8.85 20.19
N LYS A 212 -25.84 10.15 19.90
CA LYS A 212 -24.56 10.78 19.56
C LYS A 212 -24.36 12.06 20.38
N ARG A 213 -23.10 12.37 20.71
CA ARG A 213 -22.68 13.69 21.23
C ARG A 213 -21.91 14.41 20.14
N TRP A 214 -22.30 15.65 19.90
CA TRP A 214 -21.70 16.54 18.91
C TRP A 214 -20.93 17.66 19.60
N PHE A 215 -19.87 18.10 18.92
CA PHE A 215 -19.03 19.22 19.33
C PHE A 215 -18.84 20.13 18.12
N LEU A 216 -18.99 21.44 18.30
CA LEU A 216 -18.93 22.41 17.20
C LEU A 216 -18.15 23.68 17.59
N TYR A 217 -17.34 24.18 16.65
CA TYR A 217 -16.75 25.51 16.68
C TYR A 217 -17.20 26.32 15.45
N PRO A 218 -17.51 27.61 15.63
CA PRO A 218 -17.93 28.48 14.52
C PRO A 218 -16.82 28.64 13.48
N PRO A 219 -17.16 29.02 12.23
CA PRO A 219 -16.20 29.20 11.16
C PRO A 219 -15.06 30.10 11.59
N GLY A 220 -13.86 29.55 11.43
CA GLY A 220 -12.61 30.18 11.80
C GLY A 220 -12.14 29.90 13.22
N GLU A 221 -13.02 29.57 14.17
CA GLU A 221 -12.55 29.02 15.44
C GLU A 221 -12.17 27.56 15.26
N TYR A 222 -11.09 27.14 15.92
CA TYR A 222 -10.55 25.81 15.75
C TYR A 222 -10.46 25.08 17.09
N PRO A 223 -10.68 23.75 17.10
CA PRO A 223 -10.46 22.93 18.28
C PRO A 223 -8.98 23.00 18.69
N PRO A 224 -8.66 23.38 19.94
CA PRO A 224 -7.28 23.41 20.40
C PRO A 224 -6.58 22.08 20.20
N GLY A 225 -5.37 22.10 19.66
CA GLY A 225 -4.53 20.95 19.33
C GLY A 225 -4.93 20.14 18.09
N ASP A 226 -6.19 20.23 17.63
CA ASP A 226 -6.73 19.39 16.55
C ASP A 226 -7.26 20.20 15.34
N GLY A 227 -6.97 21.51 15.29
CA GLY A 227 -7.39 22.47 14.24
C GLY A 227 -6.97 22.13 12.79
N PRO A 228 -6.64 23.12 11.92
CA PRO A 228 -6.34 22.88 10.51
C PRO A 228 -5.07 22.03 10.33
N GLY A 229 -5.18 20.70 10.35
CA GLY A 229 -4.04 19.78 10.23
C GLY A 229 -4.03 18.62 11.21
N GLY A 230 -4.90 18.64 12.23
CA GLY A 230 -5.10 17.54 13.17
C GLY A 230 -3.89 17.21 14.05
N GLY A 231 -4.16 16.56 15.16
CA GLY A 231 -3.21 16.21 16.19
C GLY A 231 -3.70 15.14 17.15
N PHE A 232 -5.00 14.93 17.29
CA PHE A 232 -5.57 14.04 18.29
C PHE A 232 -6.66 13.15 17.67
N SER A 233 -6.85 11.95 18.21
CA SER A 233 -8.15 11.30 18.06
C SER A 233 -9.19 12.08 18.87
N LEU A 234 -10.47 11.96 18.54
CA LEU A 234 -11.51 12.60 19.37
C LEU A 234 -11.46 12.08 20.81
N THR A 235 -11.17 10.80 20.98
CA THR A 235 -11.03 10.18 22.31
C THR A 235 -9.85 10.74 23.10
N ASP A 236 -8.67 10.95 22.50
CA ASP A 236 -7.54 11.60 23.18
C ASP A 236 -7.84 13.06 23.48
N TRP A 237 -8.47 13.77 22.53
CA TRP A 237 -8.82 15.16 22.71
C TRP A 237 -9.75 15.35 23.92
N MET A 238 -10.73 14.47 24.09
CA MET A 238 -11.64 14.47 25.24
C MET A 238 -10.96 14.15 26.57
N GLU A 239 -9.86 13.41 26.56
CA GLU A 239 -9.12 13.02 27.77
C GLU A 239 -8.04 14.05 28.15
N LEU A 240 -7.41 14.68 27.16
CA LEU A 240 -6.21 15.51 27.34
C LEU A 240 -6.48 17.00 27.17
N VAL A 241 -7.28 17.38 26.19
CA VAL A 241 -7.51 18.78 25.82
C VAL A 241 -8.77 19.30 26.49
N TYR A 242 -9.93 18.69 26.23
CA TYR A 242 -11.24 19.15 26.73
C TYR A 242 -11.27 19.49 28.24
N PRO A 243 -10.68 18.69 29.15
CA PRO A 243 -10.73 18.99 30.59
C PRO A 243 -9.91 20.23 30.99
N SER A 244 -8.92 20.60 30.18
CA SER A 244 -8.05 21.76 30.40
C SER A 244 -8.64 23.07 29.88
N LEU A 245 -9.68 22.99 29.04
CA LEU A 245 -10.23 24.18 28.37
C LEU A 245 -11.03 25.05 29.35
N PRO A 246 -10.75 26.38 29.38
CA PRO A 246 -11.64 27.39 29.93
C PRO A 246 -13.03 27.31 29.28
N GLU A 247 -14.06 27.79 29.98
CA GLU A 247 -15.46 27.67 29.54
C GLU A 247 -15.70 28.37 28.19
N GLU A 248 -15.10 29.54 27.99
CA GLU A 248 -15.15 30.34 26.77
C GLU A 248 -14.44 29.70 25.57
N HIS A 249 -13.60 28.71 25.81
CA HIS A 249 -12.85 27.98 24.79
C HIS A 249 -13.40 26.57 24.55
N ARG A 250 -14.51 26.20 25.19
CA ARG A 250 -15.16 24.91 24.95
C ARG A 250 -16.04 24.98 23.70
N PRO A 251 -16.19 23.85 22.99
CA PRO A 251 -17.08 23.79 21.85
C PRO A 251 -18.54 23.94 22.30
N LEU A 252 -19.41 24.33 21.36
CA LEU A 252 -20.84 24.11 21.50
C LEU A 252 -21.11 22.61 21.48
N GLU A 253 -22.01 22.13 22.34
CA GLU A 253 -22.28 20.71 22.46
C GLU A 253 -23.76 20.38 22.51
N CYS A 254 -24.13 19.25 21.89
CA CYS A 254 -25.49 18.73 21.98
C CYS A 254 -25.55 17.21 21.93
N ILE A 255 -26.61 16.66 22.49
CA ILE A 255 -27.03 15.28 22.31
C ILE A 255 -28.06 15.20 21.18
N VAL A 256 -27.82 14.27 20.25
CA VAL A 256 -28.69 13.90 19.13
C VAL A 256 -29.12 12.45 19.32
N GLU A 257 -30.42 12.19 19.33
CA GLU A 257 -31.01 10.87 19.55
C GLU A 257 -31.67 10.32 18.27
N ALA A 258 -32.15 9.08 18.34
CA ALA A 258 -32.86 8.44 17.24
C ALA A 258 -34.13 9.23 16.85
N GLY A 259 -34.19 9.70 15.61
CA GLY A 259 -35.24 10.57 15.07
C GLY A 259 -34.81 12.03 14.92
N ASP A 260 -33.73 12.46 15.57
CA ASP A 260 -33.27 13.84 15.47
C ASP A 260 -32.46 14.09 14.20
N VAL A 261 -32.55 15.33 13.70
CA VAL A 261 -31.71 15.85 12.62
C VAL A 261 -30.88 17.01 13.16
N ILE A 262 -29.57 16.97 12.95
CA ILE A 262 -28.70 18.13 13.20
C ILE A 262 -28.32 18.78 11.88
N TYR A 263 -28.38 20.12 11.84
CA TYR A 263 -27.85 20.94 10.77
C TYR A 263 -26.53 21.58 11.20
N VAL A 264 -25.52 21.45 10.35
CA VAL A 264 -24.21 22.09 10.51
C VAL A 264 -23.94 22.96 9.27
N PRO A 265 -23.85 24.29 9.41
CA PRO A 265 -23.59 25.20 8.29
C PRO A 265 -22.18 25.06 7.71
N ASP A 266 -21.93 25.70 6.58
CA ASP A 266 -20.62 25.73 5.91
C ASP A 266 -19.51 26.19 6.86
N GLY A 267 -18.36 25.50 6.82
CA GLY A 267 -17.13 25.94 7.49
C GLY A 267 -17.08 25.73 9.01
N TRP A 268 -18.16 25.24 9.63
CA TRP A 268 -18.15 24.89 11.04
C TRP A 268 -17.27 23.67 11.29
N TYR A 269 -16.31 23.81 12.21
CA TYR A 269 -15.54 22.67 12.69
C TYR A 269 -16.41 21.83 13.61
N HIS A 270 -16.43 20.52 13.38
CA HIS A 270 -17.24 19.62 14.18
C HIS A 270 -16.60 18.24 14.36
N ALA A 271 -17.00 17.58 15.43
CA ALA A 271 -16.62 16.20 15.75
C ALA A 271 -17.80 15.48 16.40
N VAL A 272 -17.82 14.14 16.30
CA VAL A 272 -18.95 13.33 16.76
C VAL A 272 -18.46 12.06 17.43
N VAL A 273 -19.08 11.71 18.57
CA VAL A 273 -18.89 10.41 19.23
C VAL A 273 -20.23 9.70 19.40
N ASN A 274 -20.25 8.41 19.10
CA ASN A 274 -21.40 7.54 19.29
C ASN A 274 -21.46 7.08 20.76
N LEU A 275 -22.62 7.25 21.40
CA LEU A 275 -22.87 6.83 22.78
C LEU A 275 -23.60 5.48 22.85
N ALA A 276 -24.24 5.05 21.75
CA ALA A 276 -24.91 3.76 21.60
C ALA A 276 -24.46 3.08 20.30
N ASP A 277 -25.01 1.91 19.96
CA ASP A 277 -24.99 1.48 18.57
C ASP A 277 -25.78 2.48 17.75
N THR A 278 -25.19 2.98 16.66
CA THR A 278 -25.81 4.02 15.83
C THR A 278 -25.87 3.62 14.38
N VAL A 279 -26.96 4.03 13.74
CA VAL A 279 -27.10 4.12 12.28
C VAL A 279 -27.54 5.53 11.98
N ALA A 280 -26.81 6.21 11.10
CA ALA A 280 -27.11 7.56 10.69
C ALA A 280 -26.84 7.75 9.21
N VAL A 281 -27.49 8.76 8.66
CA VAL A 281 -27.37 9.17 7.27
C VAL A 281 -27.17 10.67 7.22
N SER A 282 -26.19 11.12 6.45
CA SER A 282 -25.88 12.53 6.28
C SER A 282 -25.99 12.94 4.82
N LEU A 283 -26.56 14.13 4.60
CA LEU A 283 -26.46 14.86 3.33
C LEU A 283 -25.38 15.93 3.51
N GLN A 284 -24.32 15.88 2.70
CA GLN A 284 -23.18 16.78 2.80
C GLN A 284 -22.99 17.55 1.50
N SER A 285 -22.94 18.89 1.58
CA SER A 285 -22.66 19.72 0.41
C SER A 285 -21.22 19.55 -0.07
N ARG A 286 -21.03 19.54 -1.39
CA ARG A 286 -19.70 19.45 -2.02
C ARG A 286 -19.00 20.80 -2.18
N ASP A 287 -19.77 21.88 -2.18
CA ASP A 287 -19.28 23.21 -2.47
C ASP A 287 -18.92 23.89 -1.14
N LEU A 288 -17.64 24.05 -0.85
CA LEU A 288 -17.17 24.83 0.30
C LEU A 288 -17.12 26.30 -0.11
N ALA A 289 -17.64 27.21 0.70
CA ALA A 289 -17.25 28.61 0.59
C ALA A 289 -15.71 28.69 0.76
N PRO A 290 -14.96 29.27 -0.18
CA PRO A 290 -13.50 29.31 -0.07
C PRO A 290 -13.08 30.10 1.17
N GLU A 291 -12.60 29.40 2.19
CA GLU A 291 -12.04 30.05 3.38
C GLU A 291 -10.66 30.64 3.06
N ALA A 292 -10.38 31.82 3.58
CA ALA A 292 -9.12 32.53 3.36
C ALA A 292 -7.86 31.69 3.74
N GLN A 293 -7.98 30.76 4.70
CA GLN A 293 -6.88 29.82 5.05
C GLN A 293 -6.45 28.90 3.89
N HIS A 294 -7.31 28.64 2.89
CA HIS A 294 -6.96 27.83 1.73
C HIS A 294 -5.83 28.43 0.90
N ALA A 295 -5.69 29.77 0.90
CA ALA A 295 -4.60 30.45 0.22
C ALA A 295 -3.23 30.04 0.81
N PHE A 296 -3.13 29.88 2.13
CA PHE A 296 -1.89 29.50 2.81
C PHE A 296 -1.63 27.99 2.75
N LYS A 297 -2.68 27.15 2.74
CA LYS A 297 -2.57 25.69 2.75
C LYS A 297 -1.75 25.13 1.58
N GLY A 298 -1.76 25.79 0.42
CA GLY A 298 -1.03 25.36 -0.77
C GLY A 298 0.47 25.68 -0.78
N LEU A 299 0.96 26.49 0.17
CA LEU A 299 2.34 26.97 0.17
C LEU A 299 3.25 26.06 1.01
N SER A 300 4.11 25.29 0.34
CA SER A 300 5.11 24.45 1.01
C SER A 300 6.43 25.19 1.24
N LEU A 301 7.25 24.71 2.19
CA LEU A 301 8.60 25.25 2.44
C LEU A 301 9.44 25.30 1.14
N GLN A 302 9.38 24.26 0.32
CA GLN A 302 10.13 24.20 -0.95
C GLN A 302 9.65 25.27 -1.95
N MET A 303 8.34 25.52 -2.02
CA MET A 303 7.79 26.58 -2.86
C MET A 303 8.23 27.96 -2.37
N VAL A 304 8.15 28.21 -1.07
CA VAL A 304 8.63 29.47 -0.47
C VAL A 304 10.12 29.69 -0.74
N GLN A 305 10.94 28.65 -0.61
CA GLN A 305 12.37 28.71 -0.92
C GLN A 305 12.65 29.00 -2.40
N SER A 306 11.88 28.40 -3.33
CA SER A 306 11.98 28.70 -4.76
C SER A 306 11.57 30.14 -5.06
N MET A 307 10.43 30.58 -4.52
CA MET A 307 9.93 31.95 -4.69
C MET A 307 10.92 32.99 -4.15
N TRP A 308 11.58 32.71 -3.03
CA TRP A 308 12.63 33.59 -2.50
C TRP A 308 13.82 33.75 -3.44
N GLN A 309 14.22 32.69 -4.16
CA GLN A 309 15.29 32.75 -5.14
C GLN A 309 14.89 33.54 -6.40
N ASP A 310 13.64 33.38 -6.83
CA ASP A 310 13.15 33.93 -8.10
C ASP A 310 12.57 35.36 -7.97
N SER A 311 11.91 35.68 -6.85
CA SER A 311 11.18 36.93 -6.62
C SER A 311 11.04 37.24 -5.11
N PRO A 312 12.10 37.77 -4.46
CA PRO A 312 12.13 38.05 -3.02
C PRO A 312 10.98 38.95 -2.53
N GLU A 313 10.49 39.86 -3.37
CA GLU A 313 9.41 40.81 -3.03
C GLU A 313 8.09 40.07 -2.74
N THR A 314 7.84 38.97 -3.46
CA THR A 314 6.67 38.10 -3.25
C THR A 314 6.64 37.52 -1.84
N ILE A 315 7.81 37.26 -1.24
CA ILE A 315 7.90 36.70 0.13
C ILE A 315 7.49 37.74 1.17
N GLU A 316 7.78 39.01 0.93
CA GLU A 316 7.34 40.12 1.78
C GLU A 316 5.81 40.27 1.72
N GLU A 317 5.24 40.28 0.52
CA GLU A 317 3.78 40.35 0.31
C GLU A 317 3.04 39.18 0.99
N ILE A 318 3.54 37.94 0.84
CA ILE A 318 2.96 36.76 1.49
C ILE A 318 3.08 36.86 3.02
N SER A 319 4.21 37.36 3.53
CA SER A 319 4.43 37.53 4.97
C SER A 319 3.47 38.57 5.56
N GLU A 320 3.28 39.70 4.88
CA GLU A 320 2.33 40.73 5.27
C GLU A 320 0.89 40.20 5.25
N ALA A 321 0.49 39.50 4.19
CA ALA A 321 -0.83 38.88 4.10
C ALA A 321 -1.07 37.86 5.24
N ALA A 322 -0.07 37.04 5.58
CA ALA A 322 -0.18 36.09 6.69
C ALA A 322 -0.28 36.80 8.05
N ARG A 323 0.48 37.87 8.28
CA ARG A 323 0.38 38.69 9.52
C ARG A 323 -0.97 39.37 9.63
N GLU A 324 -1.42 39.99 8.54
CA GLU A 324 -2.72 40.64 8.44
C GLU A 324 -3.83 39.64 8.76
N TYR A 325 -3.79 38.45 8.15
CA TYR A 325 -4.75 37.38 8.42
C TYR A 325 -4.75 36.98 9.90
N LEU A 326 -3.58 36.70 10.46
CA LEU A 326 -3.42 36.34 11.89
C LEU A 326 -3.84 37.48 12.84
N SER A 327 -3.89 38.72 12.37
CA SER A 327 -4.36 39.89 13.13
C SER A 327 -5.88 40.12 13.05
N ARG A 328 -6.51 39.74 11.92
CA ARG A 328 -7.91 40.07 11.58
C ARG A 328 -8.92 39.04 12.05
N GLY A 329 -8.54 37.78 12.20
CA GLY A 329 -9.53 36.74 12.50
C GLY A 329 -8.92 35.40 12.83
N LEU A 330 -9.21 34.99 14.06
CA LEU A 330 -9.27 33.64 14.59
C LEU A 330 -7.93 33.00 14.99
N LYS A 331 -7.87 32.64 16.27
CA LYS A 331 -6.62 32.44 16.99
C LYS A 331 -5.89 31.18 16.50
N ASN A 332 -4.64 31.41 16.13
CA ASN A 332 -3.60 30.41 15.90
C ASN A 332 -3.79 29.43 14.73
N ASP A 333 -4.23 29.95 13.58
CA ASP A 333 -4.30 29.20 12.32
C ASP A 333 -2.96 28.55 11.94
N LEU A 334 -2.97 27.23 11.71
CA LEU A 334 -1.77 26.46 11.37
C LEU A 334 -1.14 26.93 10.05
N HIS A 335 -1.95 27.08 9.02
CA HIS A 335 -1.46 27.28 7.66
C HIS A 335 -0.82 28.66 7.53
N ALA A 336 -1.49 29.70 8.02
CA ALA A 336 -0.94 31.05 8.03
C ALA A 336 0.33 31.15 8.88
N ARG A 337 0.37 30.53 10.08
CA ARG A 337 1.56 30.51 10.94
C ARG A 337 2.74 29.80 10.27
N ARG A 338 2.50 28.65 9.62
CA ARG A 338 3.55 27.89 8.92
C ARG A 338 4.13 28.66 7.75
N VAL A 339 3.28 29.27 6.92
CA VAL A 339 3.73 30.07 5.79
C VAL A 339 4.54 31.26 6.27
N LEU A 340 4.04 32.00 7.26
CA LEU A 340 4.78 33.12 7.85
C LEU A 340 6.14 32.66 8.40
N TYR A 341 6.17 31.54 9.10
CA TYR A 341 7.42 30.92 9.57
C TYR A 341 8.37 30.61 8.41
N TYR A 342 7.90 29.98 7.32
CA TYR A 342 8.75 29.63 6.18
C TYR A 342 9.32 30.86 5.47
N CYS A 343 8.52 31.91 5.30
CA CYS A 343 8.94 33.17 4.71
C CYS A 343 10.00 33.85 5.58
N LEU A 344 9.74 33.99 6.89
CA LEU A 344 10.68 34.61 7.82
C LEU A 344 11.98 33.82 7.97
N MET A 345 11.95 32.48 7.86
CA MET A 345 13.18 31.68 7.84
C MET A 345 14.14 32.05 6.70
N GLN A 346 13.67 32.72 5.64
CA GLN A 346 14.53 33.25 4.56
C GLN A 346 15.09 34.65 4.85
N VAL A 347 14.45 35.42 5.75
CA VAL A 347 14.71 36.84 5.99
C VAL A 347 15.32 37.08 7.37
N ASP A 348 14.62 36.65 8.42
CA ASP A 348 15.01 36.76 9.84
C ASP A 348 14.61 35.48 10.59
N GLN A 349 15.61 34.66 10.88
CA GLN A 349 15.41 33.38 11.55
C GLN A 349 14.94 33.54 13.00
N GLN A 350 15.37 34.59 13.70
CA GLN A 350 14.99 34.81 15.09
C GLN A 350 13.51 35.20 15.14
N GLU A 351 13.08 36.11 14.26
CA GLU A 351 11.68 36.47 14.16
C GLU A 351 10.80 35.27 13.76
N ALA A 352 11.28 34.42 12.85
CA ALA A 352 10.58 33.19 12.49
C ALA A 352 10.33 32.29 13.71
N ILE A 353 11.38 32.07 14.53
CA ILE A 353 11.29 31.28 15.76
C ILE A 353 10.30 31.91 16.75
N ASP A 354 10.34 33.23 16.92
CA ASP A 354 9.44 33.93 17.83
C ASP A 354 7.97 33.81 17.39
N VAL A 355 7.68 33.93 16.09
CA VAL A 355 6.34 33.78 15.52
C VAL A 355 5.78 32.38 15.72
N ILE A 356 6.59 31.34 15.52
CA ILE A 356 6.10 29.96 15.69
C ILE A 356 5.94 29.60 17.18
N LEU A 357 6.84 30.08 18.05
CA LEU A 357 6.72 29.89 19.50
C LEU A 357 5.52 30.63 20.09
N GLU A 358 5.24 31.86 19.62
CA GLU A 358 4.03 32.58 19.99
C GLU A 358 2.77 31.76 19.64
N GLY A 359 2.77 31.10 18.48
CA GLY A 359 1.69 30.20 18.09
C GLY A 359 1.58 28.98 19.01
N ILE A 360 2.69 28.31 19.32
CA ILE A 360 2.69 27.16 20.24
C ILE A 360 2.24 27.57 21.65
N ARG A 361 2.57 28.77 22.13
CA ARG A 361 2.11 29.26 23.43
C ARG A 361 0.61 29.59 23.44
N LYS A 362 0.06 30.05 22.31
CA LYS A 362 -1.38 30.29 22.14
C LYS A 362 -2.18 29.00 22.14
N ASP A 363 -1.60 27.91 21.63
CA ASP A 363 -2.17 26.57 21.69
C ASP A 363 -1.07 25.52 21.96
N PRO A 364 -0.82 25.19 23.24
CA PRO A 364 0.22 24.24 23.64
C PRO A 364 0.00 22.81 23.12
N TYR A 365 -1.22 22.51 22.66
CA TYR A 365 -1.57 21.21 22.09
C TYR A 365 -1.30 21.17 20.58
N HIS A 366 -0.84 22.26 19.97
CA HIS A 366 -0.64 22.36 18.53
C HIS A 366 0.63 21.62 18.03
N ILE A 367 0.59 20.29 18.06
CA ILE A 367 1.69 19.39 17.68
C ILE A 367 2.26 19.67 16.27
N PRO A 368 1.44 19.98 15.25
CA PRO A 368 1.98 20.36 13.95
C PRO A 368 2.98 21.54 13.98
N LEU A 369 2.75 22.59 14.77
CA LEU A 369 3.69 23.71 14.89
C LEU A 369 4.96 23.31 15.65
N GLN A 370 4.81 22.54 16.74
CA GLN A 370 5.94 21.97 17.48
C GLN A 370 6.83 21.12 16.58
N PHE A 371 6.22 20.33 15.68
CA PHE A 371 6.93 19.49 14.72
C PHE A 371 7.72 20.28 13.68
N GLU A 372 7.16 21.39 13.17
CA GLU A 372 7.85 22.26 12.21
C GLU A 372 9.10 22.90 12.83
N LEU A 373 8.99 23.42 14.06
CA LEU A 373 10.13 23.98 14.79
C LEU A 373 11.15 22.88 15.12
N ALA A 374 10.71 21.74 15.68
CA ALA A 374 11.58 20.61 16.00
C ALA A 374 12.34 20.06 14.79
N SER A 375 11.67 19.98 13.63
CA SER A 375 12.28 19.55 12.37
C SER A 375 13.33 20.53 11.87
N SER A 376 13.12 21.83 12.08
CA SER A 376 14.11 22.85 11.77
C SER A 376 15.35 22.72 12.67
N LEU A 377 15.15 22.59 13.98
CA LEU A 377 16.22 22.42 14.96
C LEU A 377 17.04 21.14 14.71
N ASP A 378 16.40 20.02 14.38
CA ASP A 378 17.08 18.76 14.04
C ASP A 378 17.93 18.90 12.76
N ARG A 379 17.49 19.69 11.76
CA ARG A 379 18.29 19.98 10.57
C ARG A 379 19.48 20.89 10.88
N GLN A 380 19.27 21.93 11.67
CA GLN A 380 20.34 22.86 12.08
C GLN A 380 21.39 22.12 12.91
N LEU A 381 20.98 21.29 13.87
CA LEU A 381 21.89 20.52 14.73
C LEU A 381 22.79 19.58 13.92
N LYS A 382 22.29 18.98 12.84
CA LYS A 382 23.09 18.10 11.95
C LYS A 382 24.11 18.85 11.10
N ALA A 383 23.89 20.15 10.86
CA ALA A 383 24.75 20.99 10.05
C ALA A 383 25.68 21.90 10.90
N ALA A 384 25.48 21.94 12.21
CA ALA A 384 26.18 22.81 13.15
C ALA A 384 27.62 22.35 13.42
N ASP A 385 28.49 23.32 13.72
CA ASP A 385 29.79 23.05 14.36
C ASP A 385 29.61 22.77 15.87
N ASP A 386 30.69 22.38 16.56
CA ASP A 386 30.61 21.93 17.96
C ASP A 386 30.05 23.01 18.91
N ALA A 387 30.37 24.28 18.69
CA ALA A 387 29.89 25.39 19.53
C ALA A 387 28.39 25.64 19.30
N THR A 388 27.97 25.75 18.04
CA THR A 388 26.57 25.97 17.67
C THR A 388 25.69 24.77 18.07
N ALA A 389 26.23 23.56 18.00
CA ALA A 389 25.52 22.36 18.41
C ALA A 389 25.18 22.35 19.91
N GLU A 390 26.03 22.92 20.76
CA GLU A 390 25.77 23.00 22.20
C GLU A 390 24.64 24.00 22.53
N ASP A 391 24.64 25.18 21.89
CA ASP A 391 23.57 26.17 22.04
C ASP A 391 22.21 25.63 21.56
N LEU A 392 22.21 24.90 20.45
CA LEU A 392 21.02 24.21 19.93
C LEU A 392 20.52 23.13 20.89
N ARG A 393 21.43 22.37 21.53
CA ARG A 393 21.05 21.37 22.54
C ARG A 393 20.41 22.00 23.77
N GLU A 394 20.93 23.12 24.27
CA GLU A 394 20.29 23.83 25.40
C GLU A 394 18.90 24.37 25.00
N THR A 395 18.74 24.86 23.78
CA THR A 395 17.41 25.24 23.25
C THR A 395 16.46 24.04 23.21
N ILE A 396 16.90 22.91 22.64
CA ILE A 396 16.12 21.67 22.58
C ILE A 396 15.72 21.19 23.98
N LYS A 397 16.63 21.29 24.96
CA LYS A 397 16.40 20.91 26.35
C LYS A 397 15.32 21.77 27.01
N MET A 398 15.34 23.09 26.80
CA MET A 398 14.30 23.99 27.31
C MET A 398 12.93 23.67 26.69
N LEU A 399 12.86 23.52 25.36
CA LEU A 399 11.62 23.18 24.66
C LEU A 399 11.08 21.80 25.06
N LEU A 400 11.97 20.81 25.21
CA LEU A 400 11.58 19.48 25.67
C LEU A 400 10.99 19.54 27.08
N ALA A 401 11.59 20.29 28.00
CA ALA A 401 11.05 20.44 29.36
C ALA A 401 9.64 21.05 29.36
N GLU A 402 9.34 21.94 28.42
CA GLU A 402 8.02 22.57 28.26
C GLU A 402 7.00 21.62 27.61
N TRP A 403 7.38 20.90 26.55
CA TRP A 403 6.45 20.14 25.69
C TRP A 403 6.31 18.66 26.06
N GLU A 404 7.29 18.08 26.75
CA GLU A 404 7.34 16.65 27.03
C GLU A 404 6.08 16.10 27.74
N PRO A 405 5.47 16.80 28.73
CA PRO A 405 4.25 16.30 29.38
C PRO A 405 3.10 16.07 28.39
N GLN A 406 2.85 17.02 27.48
CA GLN A 406 1.77 16.97 26.50
C GLN A 406 2.08 15.97 25.39
N LEU A 407 3.33 15.95 24.91
CA LEU A 407 3.77 15.01 23.88
C LEU A 407 3.73 13.55 24.36
N LYS A 408 4.09 13.29 25.62
CA LYS A 408 3.99 11.95 26.23
C LYS A 408 2.54 11.49 26.38
N ALA A 409 1.64 12.43 26.69
CA ALA A 409 0.23 12.14 26.83
C ALA A 409 -0.41 11.81 25.47
N ASN A 410 0.04 12.44 24.38
CA ASN A 410 -0.39 12.13 23.02
C ASN A 410 0.52 11.09 22.34
N CYS A 411 0.65 9.91 22.94
CA CYS A 411 1.47 8.83 22.39
C CYS A 411 0.93 8.23 21.08
N ARG A 412 -0.31 8.57 20.69
CA ARG A 412 -0.97 8.11 19.46
C ARG A 412 -0.72 9.04 18.26
N ASN A 413 0.10 10.08 18.42
CA ASN A 413 0.48 10.99 17.35
C ASN A 413 1.92 10.75 16.88
N GLN A 414 2.11 10.46 15.58
CA GLN A 414 3.43 10.23 14.98
C GLN A 414 4.39 11.41 15.15
N LYS A 415 3.91 12.64 14.95
CA LYS A 415 4.73 13.84 15.10
C LYS A 415 5.18 14.00 16.54
N ALA A 416 4.32 13.70 17.52
CA ALA A 416 4.69 13.75 18.93
C ALA A 416 5.78 12.72 19.28
N LEU A 417 5.60 11.47 18.85
CA LEU A 417 6.61 10.42 19.02
C LEU A 417 7.93 10.76 18.31
N TRP A 418 7.86 11.37 17.14
CA TRP A 418 9.03 11.82 16.39
C TRP A 418 9.79 12.92 17.13
N ILE A 419 9.10 13.93 17.65
CA ILE A 419 9.71 15.02 18.42
C ILE A 419 10.43 14.44 19.65
N LEU A 420 9.74 13.60 20.42
CA LEU A 420 10.31 12.94 21.60
C LEU A 420 11.55 12.11 21.23
N ASN A 421 11.50 11.34 20.15
CA ASN A 421 12.65 10.58 19.67
C ASN A 421 13.85 11.48 19.33
N LYS A 422 13.64 12.52 18.52
CA LYS A 422 14.73 13.40 18.06
C LYS A 422 15.32 14.23 19.18
N PHE A 423 14.49 14.81 20.02
CA PHE A 423 14.96 15.65 21.12
C PHE A 423 15.72 14.85 22.16
N HIS A 424 15.22 13.66 22.56
CA HIS A 424 15.98 12.81 23.47
C HIS A 424 17.29 12.31 22.88
N ARG A 425 17.34 12.00 21.58
CA ARG A 425 18.59 11.60 20.91
C ARG A 425 19.59 12.76 20.85
N ALA A 426 19.13 13.97 20.55
CA ALA A 426 19.97 15.17 20.56
C ALA A 426 20.63 15.44 21.93
N LEU A 427 19.95 15.06 23.02
CA LEU A 427 20.42 15.18 24.41
C LEU A 427 21.17 13.94 24.92
N GLY A 428 21.42 12.93 24.09
CA GLY A 428 22.15 11.71 24.47
C GLY A 428 21.33 10.70 25.31
N HIS A 429 20.01 10.85 25.38
CA HIS A 429 19.11 9.94 26.11
C HIS A 429 18.70 8.72 25.25
N GLU A 430 19.67 7.94 24.76
CA GLU A 430 19.45 6.89 23.74
C GLU A 430 18.37 5.87 24.10
N LYS A 431 18.34 5.39 25.35
CA LYS A 431 17.34 4.40 25.79
C LYS A 431 15.90 4.91 25.70
N LEU A 432 15.68 6.19 26.01
CA LEU A 432 14.36 6.82 25.89
C LEU A 432 14.01 7.05 24.42
N ALA A 433 14.97 7.56 23.64
CA ALA A 433 14.79 7.79 22.21
C ALA A 433 14.42 6.49 21.47
N ASP A 434 15.09 5.38 21.76
CA ASP A 434 14.79 4.07 21.18
C ASP A 434 13.41 3.55 21.57
N GLY A 435 12.96 3.80 22.80
CA GLY A 435 11.59 3.47 23.23
C GLY A 435 10.53 4.20 22.40
N TYR A 436 10.72 5.50 22.15
CA TYR A 436 9.83 6.26 21.28
C TYR A 436 9.91 5.83 19.82
N PHE A 437 11.11 5.49 19.32
CA PHE A 437 11.27 4.94 17.99
C PHE A 437 10.54 3.61 17.80
N GLN A 438 10.63 2.69 18.77
CA GLN A 438 9.91 1.43 18.73
C GLN A 438 8.39 1.63 18.71
N ARG A 439 7.88 2.59 19.48
CA ARG A 439 6.46 2.97 19.46
C ARG A 439 6.05 3.57 18.11
N LEU A 440 6.86 4.47 17.56
CA LEU A 440 6.62 5.05 16.24
C LEU A 440 6.62 3.97 15.14
N ALA A 441 7.53 2.99 15.23
CA ALA A 441 7.59 1.85 14.31
C ALA A 441 6.44 0.83 14.52
N ALA A 442 5.94 0.66 15.74
CA ALA A 442 4.74 -0.12 16.02
C ALA A 442 3.50 0.56 15.44
N TRP A 443 3.36 1.87 15.68
CA TRP A 443 2.27 2.68 15.12
C TRP A 443 2.31 2.70 13.59
N HIS A 444 3.50 2.77 12.98
CA HIS A 444 3.64 2.59 11.53
C HIS A 444 3.25 1.19 11.06
N ARG A 445 3.41 0.13 11.85
CA ARG A 445 2.94 -1.22 11.47
C ARG A 445 1.42 -1.38 11.59
N ASP A 446 0.81 -0.80 12.62
CA ASP A 446 -0.64 -0.83 12.83
C ASP A 446 -1.38 0.12 11.90
N VAL A 447 -0.82 1.32 11.68
CA VAL A 447 -1.30 2.24 10.64
C VAL A 447 -0.93 1.77 9.26
N ASP A 448 0.15 1.03 9.04
CA ASP A 448 0.34 0.28 7.79
C ASP A 448 -0.71 -0.82 7.65
N LEU A 449 -1.19 -1.47 8.72
CA LEU A 449 -2.35 -2.38 8.61
C LEU A 449 -3.64 -1.64 8.19
N ILE A 450 -3.75 -0.34 8.52
CA ILE A 450 -4.90 0.54 8.24
C ILE A 450 -4.74 1.32 6.92
N SER A 451 -3.51 1.59 6.49
CA SER A 451 -3.13 2.32 5.28
C SER A 451 -2.68 1.39 4.15
N ARG A 452 -2.41 0.10 4.41
CA ARG A 452 -2.25 -0.93 3.36
C ARG A 452 -3.53 -1.18 2.57
N THR A 453 -4.67 -0.66 3.04
CA THR A 453 -5.91 -0.55 2.28
C THR A 453 -6.01 0.73 1.43
N GLN A 454 -5.05 1.66 1.50
CA GLN A 454 -5.03 2.90 0.71
C GLN A 454 -3.61 3.41 0.36
N CYS A 455 -3.23 3.21 -0.90
CA CYS A 455 -2.21 3.97 -1.65
C CYS A 455 -0.73 3.83 -1.24
N PHE A 456 0.03 3.11 -2.08
CA PHE A 456 1.49 3.26 -2.19
C PHE A 456 1.90 4.70 -2.59
N SER A 457 2.97 5.20 -1.98
CA SER A 457 4.18 5.69 -2.68
C SER A 457 5.31 5.72 -1.62
N ALA A 458 6.43 4.98 -1.67
CA ALA A 458 7.11 4.30 -2.75
C ALA A 458 7.59 2.87 -2.33
N ALA A 459 7.27 1.91 -3.19
CA ALA A 459 7.89 0.59 -3.42
C ALA A 459 8.42 -0.24 -2.22
N SER A 460 7.53 -0.90 -1.50
CA SER A 460 7.81 -2.23 -0.94
C SER A 460 6.97 -3.28 -1.67
N MET A 461 7.58 -3.92 -2.68
CA MET A 461 7.01 -5.04 -3.43
C MET A 461 6.71 -6.21 -2.47
N THR A 462 5.43 -6.50 -2.20
CA THR A 462 5.04 -7.63 -1.34
C THR A 462 4.51 -8.78 -2.19
N LEU A 463 5.11 -9.96 -1.99
CA LEU A 463 4.78 -11.21 -2.66
C LEU A 463 3.59 -11.89 -1.98
N VAL A 464 2.46 -11.98 -2.68
CA VAL A 464 1.24 -12.64 -2.21
C VAL A 464 1.19 -14.06 -2.77
N PHE A 465 1.07 -15.06 -1.88
CA PHE A 465 0.91 -16.48 -2.23
C PHE A 465 -0.53 -16.92 -1.98
N ARG A 466 -1.31 -17.14 -3.04
CA ARG A 466 -2.65 -17.75 -2.91
C ARG A 466 -2.60 -19.23 -3.28
N PRO A 467 -2.88 -20.16 -2.35
CA PRO A 467 -2.87 -21.59 -2.66
C PRO A 467 -3.94 -21.95 -3.68
N ARG A 468 -3.62 -22.88 -4.58
CA ARG A 468 -4.51 -23.35 -5.66
C ARG A 468 -4.45 -24.88 -5.76
N LEU A 469 -5.59 -25.49 -6.10
CA LEU A 469 -5.60 -26.89 -6.52
C LEU A 469 -4.99 -27.01 -7.93
N PRO A 470 -3.91 -27.78 -8.12
CA PRO A 470 -3.36 -28.01 -9.45
C PRO A 470 -4.42 -28.74 -10.30
N PHE A 471 -4.55 -28.39 -11.58
CA PHE A 471 -5.45 -29.02 -12.57
C PHE A 471 -6.96 -28.77 -12.44
N SER A 472 -7.42 -27.80 -11.63
CA SER A 472 -8.83 -27.36 -11.64
C SER A 472 -9.24 -26.80 -13.01
N LYS A 473 -10.46 -27.09 -13.49
CA LYS A 473 -11.01 -26.47 -14.73
C LYS A 473 -11.28 -24.97 -14.56
N ASP A 474 -11.52 -24.54 -13.32
CA ASP A 474 -11.70 -23.12 -12.96
C ASP A 474 -10.36 -22.41 -12.78
N ALA A 475 -9.26 -23.11 -13.09
CA ALA A 475 -7.94 -22.55 -13.11
C ALA A 475 -7.79 -21.54 -14.27
N ARG A 476 -8.44 -20.38 -14.18
CA ARG A 476 -8.25 -19.28 -15.15
C ARG A 476 -6.76 -18.91 -15.18
N ALA A 477 -6.15 -19.02 -16.35
CA ALA A 477 -4.89 -18.32 -16.61
C ALA A 477 -5.16 -16.81 -16.38
N PRO A 478 -4.16 -16.00 -15.98
CA PRO A 478 -4.28 -14.56 -16.14
C PRO A 478 -4.69 -14.36 -17.60
N LYS A 479 -5.80 -13.63 -17.81
CA LYS A 479 -6.19 -13.27 -19.16
C LYS A 479 -5.06 -12.39 -19.69
N VAL A 480 -4.17 -12.96 -20.50
CA VAL A 480 -3.29 -12.15 -21.36
C VAL A 480 -4.27 -11.25 -22.12
N PRO A 481 -4.14 -9.91 -22.02
CA PRO A 481 -5.10 -8.99 -22.62
C PRO A 481 -5.33 -9.36 -24.10
N GLU A 482 -6.59 -9.30 -24.53
CA GLU A 482 -6.97 -9.78 -25.86
C GLU A 482 -6.26 -9.01 -26.98
N ASP A 483 -5.95 -7.73 -26.78
CA ASP A 483 -5.11 -6.90 -27.66
C ASP A 483 -3.67 -7.43 -27.77
N LEU A 484 -3.08 -7.88 -26.66
CA LEU A 484 -1.76 -8.52 -26.64
C LEU A 484 -1.76 -9.91 -27.30
N LEU A 485 -2.89 -10.62 -27.25
CA LEU A 485 -3.08 -11.91 -27.94
C LEU A 485 -3.40 -11.74 -29.43
N GLU A 486 -4.19 -10.73 -29.81
CA GLU A 486 -4.54 -10.36 -31.18
C GLU A 486 -3.30 -9.92 -31.98
N GLU A 487 -2.40 -9.17 -31.34
CA GLU A 487 -1.08 -8.83 -31.89
C GLU A 487 -0.23 -10.10 -32.20
N VAL A 488 -0.54 -11.25 -31.58
CA VAL A 488 0.19 -12.52 -31.69
C VAL A 488 -0.52 -13.58 -32.53
N SER A 489 -1.85 -13.52 -32.68
CA SER A 489 -2.66 -14.60 -33.23
C SER A 489 -2.76 -14.64 -34.76
N ASP A 490 -2.43 -13.54 -35.44
CA ASP A 490 -2.72 -13.41 -36.87
C ASP A 490 -1.45 -13.52 -37.73
N LYS A 491 -1.04 -14.76 -38.10
CA LYS A 491 -0.11 -15.05 -39.22
C LYS A 491 0.14 -16.54 -39.55
N LYS A 492 0.84 -16.75 -40.68
CA LYS A 492 1.14 -18.03 -41.36
C LYS A 492 1.76 -19.06 -40.43
N VAL A 493 1.01 -20.13 -40.18
CA VAL A 493 1.50 -21.33 -39.50
C VAL A 493 2.51 -22.04 -40.41
N MET A 494 3.67 -22.41 -39.85
CA MET A 494 4.64 -23.22 -40.57
C MET A 494 4.00 -24.56 -40.95
N PRO A 495 3.98 -24.95 -42.24
CA PRO A 495 3.34 -26.18 -42.66
C PRO A 495 4.08 -27.40 -42.08
N THR A 496 3.34 -28.49 -41.86
CA THR A 496 3.86 -29.69 -41.19
C THR A 496 5.16 -30.22 -41.81
N TRP A 497 5.29 -30.20 -43.15
CA TRP A 497 6.51 -30.65 -43.82
C TRP A 497 7.74 -29.79 -43.48
N ALA A 498 7.56 -28.48 -43.32
CA ALA A 498 8.63 -27.55 -42.97
C ALA A 498 9.03 -27.72 -41.50
N VAL A 499 8.05 -28.02 -40.64
CA VAL A 499 8.31 -28.40 -39.24
C VAL A 499 9.12 -29.70 -39.18
N CYS A 500 8.74 -30.74 -39.93
CA CYS A 500 9.50 -31.99 -40.00
C CYS A 500 10.92 -31.79 -40.52
N GLY A 501 11.11 -30.98 -41.57
CA GLY A 501 12.44 -30.66 -42.10
C GLY A 501 13.32 -29.93 -41.08
N MET A 502 12.73 -29.00 -40.33
CA MET A 502 13.41 -28.34 -39.21
C MET A 502 13.82 -29.34 -38.13
N PHE A 503 12.94 -30.26 -37.71
CA PHE A 503 13.29 -31.29 -36.73
C PHE A 503 14.45 -32.17 -37.16
N LEU A 504 14.50 -32.56 -38.44
CA LEU A 504 15.61 -33.34 -38.98
C LEU A 504 16.93 -32.57 -38.91
N LEU A 505 16.90 -31.26 -39.21
CA LEU A 505 18.06 -30.38 -39.05
C LEU A 505 18.49 -30.26 -37.59
N GLU A 506 17.56 -30.03 -36.67
CA GLU A 506 17.85 -29.95 -35.23
C GLU A 506 18.45 -31.27 -34.71
N LEU A 507 17.89 -32.42 -35.12
CA LEU A 507 18.42 -33.72 -34.78
C LEU A 507 19.86 -33.91 -35.31
N GLY A 508 20.12 -33.51 -36.56
CA GLY A 508 21.46 -33.57 -37.14
C GLY A 508 22.47 -32.70 -36.38
N VAL A 509 22.07 -31.47 -36.02
CA VAL A 509 22.89 -30.57 -35.20
C VAL A 509 23.17 -31.18 -33.83
N TRP A 510 22.15 -31.66 -33.12
CA TRP A 510 22.33 -32.28 -31.80
C TRP A 510 23.23 -33.50 -31.87
N VAL A 511 22.98 -34.42 -32.82
CA VAL A 511 23.86 -35.58 -33.02
C VAL A 511 25.29 -35.12 -33.25
N GLY A 512 25.53 -34.11 -34.09
CA GLY A 512 26.86 -33.54 -34.30
C GLY A 512 27.51 -33.00 -33.02
N LEU A 513 26.77 -32.20 -32.24
CA LEU A 513 27.25 -31.57 -31.00
C LEU A 513 27.59 -32.60 -29.90
N TYR A 514 26.77 -33.65 -29.77
CA TYR A 514 26.98 -34.74 -28.81
C TYR A 514 27.90 -35.85 -29.32
N TRP A 515 28.33 -35.82 -30.59
CA TRP A 515 29.30 -36.78 -31.12
C TRP A 515 30.70 -36.39 -30.65
N ARG A 516 31.08 -36.89 -29.47
CA ARG A 516 32.34 -36.64 -28.80
C ARG A 516 32.87 -37.90 -28.11
N ASP A 517 34.15 -37.92 -27.81
CA ASP A 517 34.78 -38.98 -27.02
C ASP A 517 34.60 -38.69 -25.53
N TYR A 518 33.67 -39.40 -24.90
CA TYR A 518 33.34 -39.23 -23.48
C TYR A 518 34.30 -39.95 -22.52
N THR A 519 35.34 -40.62 -23.03
CA THR A 519 36.45 -41.06 -22.18
C THR A 519 37.29 -39.87 -21.68
N VAL A 520 37.19 -38.72 -22.37
CA VAL A 520 37.79 -37.45 -21.95
C VAL A 520 36.77 -36.63 -21.16
N GLY A 521 37.04 -36.39 -19.88
CA GLY A 521 36.10 -35.70 -18.97
C GLY A 521 35.67 -34.31 -19.46
N THR A 522 36.55 -33.56 -20.13
CA THR A 522 36.22 -32.24 -20.69
C THR A 522 35.07 -32.28 -21.71
N ASN A 523 34.93 -33.37 -22.47
CA ASN A 523 33.83 -33.54 -23.41
C ASN A 523 32.48 -33.76 -22.70
N ILE A 524 32.49 -34.30 -21.48
CA ILE A 524 31.29 -34.41 -20.63
C ILE A 524 30.81 -33.00 -20.24
N ALA A 525 31.74 -32.12 -19.82
CA ALA A 525 31.42 -30.75 -19.47
C ALA A 525 30.85 -29.97 -20.67
N ILE A 526 31.48 -30.07 -21.84
CA ILE A 526 31.00 -29.41 -23.06
C ILE A 526 29.59 -29.91 -23.45
N ALA A 527 29.37 -31.23 -23.43
CA ALA A 527 28.07 -31.82 -23.76
C ALA A 527 26.95 -31.40 -22.79
N HIS A 528 27.26 -31.31 -21.49
CA HIS A 528 26.31 -30.82 -20.49
C HIS A 528 25.79 -29.43 -20.84
N TYR A 529 26.65 -28.51 -21.28
CA TYR A 529 26.21 -27.16 -21.61
C TYR A 529 25.32 -27.09 -22.86
N TYR A 530 25.53 -27.95 -23.86
CA TYR A 530 24.60 -28.04 -24.99
C TYR A 530 23.20 -28.51 -24.56
N SER A 531 23.08 -29.33 -23.51
CA SER A 531 21.81 -29.94 -23.09
C SER A 531 20.78 -28.91 -22.64
N PHE A 532 21.23 -27.82 -22.02
CA PHE A 532 20.36 -26.69 -21.64
C PHE A 532 19.57 -26.17 -22.81
N GLN A 533 20.23 -26.07 -23.95
CA GLN A 533 19.62 -25.49 -25.09
C GLN A 533 18.77 -26.50 -25.89
N THR A 534 19.19 -27.76 -25.93
CA THR A 534 18.37 -28.84 -26.48
C THR A 534 17.04 -28.97 -25.73
N ILE A 535 17.06 -28.96 -24.39
CA ILE A 535 15.86 -29.11 -23.55
C ILE A 535 14.91 -27.92 -23.72
N THR A 536 15.45 -26.69 -23.73
CA THR A 536 14.64 -25.47 -23.85
C THR A 536 14.08 -25.27 -25.26
N ASP A 537 14.81 -25.64 -26.32
CA ASP A 537 14.30 -25.58 -27.70
C ASP A 537 13.14 -26.57 -27.91
N LEU A 538 13.17 -27.73 -27.25
CA LEU A 538 12.05 -28.68 -27.27
C LEU A 538 10.79 -28.15 -26.55
N SER A 539 10.95 -27.21 -25.63
CA SER A 539 9.84 -26.63 -24.89
C SER A 539 8.97 -25.72 -25.75
N ALA A 540 9.55 -25.03 -26.74
CA ALA A 540 8.81 -24.19 -27.69
C ALA A 540 7.82 -24.98 -28.57
N LEU A 541 8.07 -26.29 -28.78
CA LEU A 541 7.17 -27.17 -29.53
C LEU A 541 5.85 -27.45 -28.80
N ARG A 542 5.81 -27.24 -27.49
CA ARG A 542 4.60 -27.39 -26.69
C ARG A 542 3.64 -26.20 -26.85
N ALA A 543 4.11 -25.08 -27.41
CA ALA A 543 3.25 -23.96 -27.76
C ALA A 543 2.33 -24.31 -28.95
N PRO A 544 1.10 -23.78 -29.01
CA PRO A 544 0.22 -23.95 -30.17
C PRO A 544 0.91 -23.52 -31.47
N ALA A 545 0.65 -24.19 -32.59
CA ALA A 545 1.36 -23.96 -33.85
C ALA A 545 1.28 -22.50 -34.35
N GLN A 546 0.17 -21.82 -34.05
CA GLN A 546 -0.08 -20.42 -34.38
C GLN A 546 0.78 -19.45 -33.55
N ARG A 547 1.29 -19.91 -32.40
CA ARG A 547 2.07 -19.14 -31.43
C ARG A 547 3.49 -19.68 -31.32
N ARG A 548 4.15 -19.93 -32.45
CA ARG A 548 5.58 -20.36 -32.51
C ARG A 548 6.49 -19.36 -33.20
N SER A 549 5.99 -18.16 -33.52
CA SER A 549 6.74 -17.15 -34.29
C SER A 549 8.08 -16.77 -33.66
N TRP A 550 8.11 -16.61 -32.33
CA TRP A 550 9.30 -16.28 -31.55
C TRP A 550 10.31 -17.41 -31.38
N TRP A 551 9.96 -18.65 -31.75
CA TRP A 551 10.90 -19.77 -31.65
C TRP A 551 12.09 -19.63 -32.61
N ASN A 552 11.86 -19.09 -33.81
CA ASN A 552 12.91 -18.97 -34.82
C ASN A 552 14.03 -17.96 -34.47
N PRO A 553 13.74 -16.76 -33.95
CA PRO A 553 14.76 -15.87 -33.37
C PRO A 553 15.66 -16.55 -32.34
N PHE A 554 15.06 -17.33 -31.43
CA PHE A 554 15.80 -18.07 -30.43
C PHE A 554 16.71 -19.14 -31.02
N ARG A 555 16.28 -19.86 -32.05
CA ARG A 555 17.13 -20.80 -32.78
C ARG A 555 18.33 -20.12 -33.45
N ALA A 556 18.14 -18.91 -33.99
CA ALA A 556 19.22 -18.15 -34.60
C ALA A 556 20.28 -17.72 -33.58
N ILE A 557 19.85 -17.17 -32.42
CA ILE A 557 20.76 -16.75 -31.35
C ILE A 557 21.57 -17.95 -30.84
N VAL A 558 20.92 -19.09 -30.63
CA VAL A 558 21.61 -20.31 -30.18
C VAL A 558 22.61 -20.80 -31.20
N ALA A 559 22.24 -20.82 -32.49
CA ALA A 559 23.14 -21.26 -33.53
C ALA A 559 24.43 -20.42 -33.53
N LEU A 560 24.32 -19.11 -33.30
CA LEU A 560 25.46 -18.22 -33.10
C LEU A 560 26.27 -18.61 -31.85
N SER A 561 25.63 -18.83 -30.70
CA SER A 561 26.33 -19.25 -29.48
C SER A 561 27.14 -20.54 -29.68
N PHE A 562 26.59 -21.52 -30.39
CA PHE A 562 27.29 -22.77 -30.70
C PHE A 562 28.45 -22.57 -31.68
N ILE A 563 28.26 -21.73 -32.71
CA ILE A 563 29.35 -21.35 -33.63
C ILE A 563 30.50 -20.71 -32.86
N PHE A 564 30.20 -19.74 -31.99
CA PHE A 564 31.22 -19.05 -31.21
C PHE A 564 31.92 -19.99 -30.23
N LEU A 565 31.20 -20.91 -29.59
CA LEU A 565 31.79 -21.92 -28.73
C LEU A 565 32.77 -22.80 -29.51
N ASP A 566 32.30 -23.45 -30.58
CA ASP A 566 33.12 -24.38 -31.36
C ASP A 566 34.35 -23.69 -31.96
N VAL A 567 34.19 -22.45 -32.46
CA VAL A 567 35.33 -21.65 -32.93
C VAL A 567 36.28 -21.30 -31.80
N SER A 568 35.77 -20.96 -30.61
CA SER A 568 36.62 -20.63 -29.46
C SER A 568 37.42 -21.85 -28.98
N LEU A 569 36.80 -23.04 -28.97
CA LEU A 569 37.47 -24.31 -28.65
C LEU A 569 38.60 -24.64 -29.64
N LEU A 570 38.42 -24.32 -30.93
CA LEU A 570 39.45 -24.49 -31.94
C LEU A 570 40.58 -23.46 -31.79
N ILE A 571 40.23 -22.19 -31.55
CA ILE A 571 41.21 -21.08 -31.44
C ILE A 571 42.11 -21.23 -30.21
N ASN A 572 41.53 -21.62 -29.07
CA ASN A 572 42.31 -21.80 -27.84
C ASN A 572 43.00 -23.18 -27.76
N GLY A 573 42.77 -24.05 -28.75
CA GLY A 573 43.34 -25.39 -28.84
C GLY A 573 42.76 -26.40 -27.85
N ALA A 574 41.59 -26.12 -27.26
CA ALA A 574 40.86 -27.09 -26.44
C ALA A 574 40.23 -28.21 -27.28
N GLU A 575 40.05 -28.00 -28.58
CA GLU A 575 39.67 -29.01 -29.57
C GLU A 575 40.55 -28.88 -30.82
N ASP A 576 41.00 -30.01 -31.37
CA ASP A 576 41.84 -30.03 -32.56
C ASP A 576 41.03 -29.79 -33.84
N PHE A 577 41.65 -29.14 -34.84
CA PHE A 577 41.06 -29.02 -36.17
C PHE A 577 40.89 -30.40 -36.81
N GLY A 578 39.67 -30.72 -37.26
CA GLY A 578 39.38 -31.99 -37.90
C GLY A 578 38.04 -32.00 -38.64
N LEU A 579 37.73 -33.13 -39.27
CA LEU A 579 36.49 -33.29 -40.04
C LEU A 579 35.24 -33.11 -39.15
N LEU A 580 35.27 -33.65 -37.93
CA LEU A 580 34.12 -33.65 -37.04
C LEU A 580 33.76 -32.23 -36.52
N PRO A 581 34.71 -31.42 -35.98
CA PRO A 581 34.44 -30.01 -35.69
C PRO A 581 33.97 -29.21 -36.92
N ALA A 582 34.54 -29.46 -38.11
CA ALA A 582 34.11 -28.80 -39.34
C ALA A 582 32.65 -29.13 -39.71
N VAL A 583 32.25 -30.40 -39.55
CA VAL A 583 30.86 -30.85 -39.74
C VAL A 583 29.93 -30.18 -38.73
N ARG A 584 30.31 -30.12 -37.44
CA ARG A 584 29.50 -29.44 -36.40
C ARG A 584 29.30 -27.96 -36.70
N LEU A 585 30.38 -27.26 -37.06
CA LEU A 585 30.33 -25.85 -37.43
C LEU A 585 29.44 -25.64 -38.66
N GLY A 586 29.58 -26.48 -39.69
CA GLY A 586 28.75 -26.46 -40.88
C GLY A 586 27.25 -26.66 -40.58
N LEU A 587 26.93 -27.62 -39.69
CA LEU A 587 25.56 -27.84 -39.22
C LEU A 587 25.01 -26.65 -38.44
N CYS A 588 25.81 -26.01 -37.59
CA CYS A 588 25.38 -24.81 -36.86
C CYS A 588 25.19 -23.60 -37.77
N VAL A 589 26.04 -23.41 -38.78
CA VAL A 589 25.86 -22.38 -39.82
C VAL A 589 24.61 -22.64 -40.65
N LEU A 590 24.35 -23.91 -41.02
CA LEU A 590 23.13 -24.30 -41.71
C LEU A 590 21.89 -24.05 -40.85
N ARG A 591 21.96 -24.35 -39.55
CA ARG A 591 20.91 -24.03 -38.57
C ARG A 591 20.64 -22.53 -38.50
N LEU A 592 21.69 -21.70 -38.45
CA LEU A 592 21.57 -20.24 -38.44
C LEU A 592 20.89 -19.73 -39.72
N ALA A 593 21.37 -20.15 -40.88
CA ALA A 593 20.79 -19.75 -42.17
C ALA A 593 19.31 -20.16 -42.28
N HIS A 594 19.00 -21.39 -41.88
CA HIS A 594 17.62 -21.89 -41.84
C HIS A 594 16.75 -21.11 -40.86
N ALA A 595 17.27 -20.79 -39.66
CA ALA A 595 16.53 -20.00 -38.68
C ALA A 595 16.24 -18.58 -39.19
N LEU A 596 17.22 -17.91 -39.82
CA LEU A 596 17.04 -16.60 -40.45
C LEU A 596 15.99 -16.63 -41.58
N LEU A 597 16.01 -17.69 -42.41
CA LEU A 597 14.99 -17.91 -43.43
C LEU A 597 13.60 -18.09 -42.78
N CYS A 598 13.52 -18.87 -41.71
CA CYS A 598 12.27 -19.07 -40.97
C CYS A 598 11.80 -17.78 -40.28
N ILE A 599 12.68 -16.90 -39.82
CA ILE A 599 12.29 -15.59 -39.28
C ILE A 599 11.62 -14.74 -40.37
N LYS A 600 12.17 -14.76 -41.59
CA LYS A 600 11.58 -14.02 -42.72
C LYS A 600 10.16 -14.47 -43.07
N PHE A 601 9.88 -15.77 -43.03
CA PHE A 601 8.59 -16.32 -43.47
C PHE A 601 7.60 -16.61 -42.33
N TYR A 602 8.11 -16.95 -41.14
CA TYR A 602 7.38 -17.48 -39.99
C TYR A 602 7.86 -16.87 -38.66
N GLY A 603 8.60 -15.76 -38.68
CA GLY A 603 9.09 -15.05 -37.50
C GLY A 603 8.08 -14.06 -36.92
N PRO A 604 8.45 -13.37 -35.83
CA PRO A 604 7.59 -12.36 -35.23
C PRO A 604 7.40 -11.16 -36.16
N SER A 605 6.19 -10.57 -36.16
CA SER A 605 5.90 -9.34 -36.91
C SER A 605 6.60 -8.14 -36.28
N GLN A 606 6.67 -7.03 -37.03
CA GLN A 606 7.12 -5.74 -36.48
C GLN A 606 6.26 -5.30 -35.29
N SER A 607 4.94 -5.57 -35.31
CA SER A 607 4.06 -5.29 -34.18
C SER A 607 4.43 -6.12 -32.95
N GLN A 608 4.67 -7.44 -33.09
CA GLN A 608 5.11 -8.30 -31.98
C GLN A 608 6.46 -7.85 -31.41
N MET A 609 7.40 -7.48 -32.28
CA MET A 609 8.70 -6.96 -31.86
C MET A 609 8.55 -5.66 -31.06
N MET A 610 7.68 -4.75 -31.51
CA MET A 610 7.37 -3.50 -30.80
C MET A 610 6.52 -3.71 -29.54
N ALA A 611 5.83 -4.85 -29.43
CA ALA A 611 5.07 -5.25 -28.26
C ALA A 611 5.93 -5.89 -27.18
N LEU A 612 7.19 -6.25 -27.46
CA LEU A 612 8.10 -6.85 -26.47
C LEU A 612 8.22 -6.05 -25.17
N PRO A 613 8.35 -4.71 -25.19
CA PRO A 613 8.33 -3.91 -23.96
C PRO A 613 6.97 -3.92 -23.24
N LYS A 614 5.86 -4.13 -23.98
CA LYS A 614 4.53 -4.31 -23.37
C LYS A 614 4.42 -5.69 -22.73
N PHE A 615 4.94 -6.75 -23.36
CA PHE A 615 5.00 -8.11 -22.78
C PHE A 615 5.82 -8.11 -21.50
N LEU A 616 7.01 -7.51 -21.53
CA LEU A 616 7.89 -7.39 -20.37
C LEU A 616 7.21 -6.58 -19.26
N ARG A 617 6.60 -5.43 -19.59
CA ARG A 617 5.82 -4.65 -18.61
C ARG A 617 4.66 -5.44 -18.03
N TRP A 618 3.89 -6.15 -18.85
CA TRP A 618 2.79 -6.99 -18.38
C TRP A 618 3.27 -8.09 -17.44
N HIS A 619 4.39 -8.77 -17.73
CA HIS A 619 5.01 -9.73 -16.81
C HIS A 619 5.49 -9.08 -15.51
N LEU A 620 6.09 -7.89 -15.62
CA LEU A 620 6.53 -7.08 -14.48
C LEU A 620 5.37 -6.42 -13.71
N GLN A 621 4.13 -6.42 -14.24
CA GLN A 621 2.93 -5.86 -13.63
C GLN A 621 1.99 -6.93 -13.05
N GLN A 622 1.88 -8.10 -13.68
CA GLN A 622 1.11 -9.26 -13.16
C GLN A 622 1.86 -10.05 -12.09
N VAL A 623 3.14 -9.76 -11.98
CA VAL A 623 4.18 -10.33 -11.15
C VAL A 623 3.93 -11.70 -10.53
N SER A 624 4.11 -12.74 -11.32
CA SER A 624 4.65 -13.95 -10.70
C SER A 624 6.05 -13.63 -10.14
N ALA A 625 6.41 -14.13 -8.95
CA ALA A 625 7.79 -14.03 -8.43
C ALA A 625 8.84 -14.54 -9.43
N VAL A 626 8.38 -15.37 -10.36
CA VAL A 626 9.16 -16.16 -11.28
C VAL A 626 9.99 -15.31 -12.25
N PRO A 627 9.42 -14.40 -13.08
CA PRO A 627 10.18 -13.43 -13.88
C PRO A 627 11.26 -12.68 -13.11
N LEU A 628 10.98 -12.26 -11.86
CA LEU A 628 11.94 -11.49 -11.06
C LEU A 628 13.10 -12.34 -10.57
N LEU A 629 12.86 -13.60 -10.18
CA LEU A 629 13.92 -14.54 -9.84
C LEU A 629 14.79 -14.88 -11.05
N LEU A 630 14.17 -15.03 -12.22
CA LEU A 630 14.87 -15.26 -13.49
C LEU A 630 15.71 -14.03 -13.91
N VAL A 631 15.19 -12.82 -13.73
CA VAL A 631 15.93 -11.57 -13.98
C VAL A 631 17.04 -11.35 -12.96
N ALA A 632 16.83 -11.69 -11.68
CA ALA A 632 17.87 -11.64 -10.66
C ALA A 632 18.99 -12.65 -10.95
N TRP A 633 18.64 -13.86 -11.39
CA TRP A 633 19.61 -14.83 -11.90
C TRP A 633 20.35 -14.28 -13.12
N ALA A 634 19.65 -13.54 -13.99
CA ALA A 634 20.29 -12.86 -15.11
C ALA A 634 21.31 -11.81 -14.72
N ALA A 635 21.02 -11.05 -13.67
CA ALA A 635 21.94 -10.07 -13.12
C ALA A 635 23.21 -10.71 -12.56
N VAL A 636 23.13 -11.90 -11.95
CA VAL A 636 24.34 -12.61 -11.45
C VAL A 636 25.30 -12.91 -12.60
N GLY A 637 24.79 -13.36 -13.75
CA GLY A 637 25.63 -13.61 -14.91
C GLY A 637 26.30 -12.36 -15.46
N TRP A 638 25.55 -11.28 -15.57
CA TRP A 638 26.06 -10.02 -16.13
C TRP A 638 27.08 -9.32 -15.21
N PHE A 639 26.74 -9.18 -13.93
CA PHE A 639 27.53 -8.39 -12.99
C PHE A 639 28.62 -9.20 -12.29
N CYS A 640 28.45 -10.53 -12.20
CA CYS A 640 29.36 -11.43 -11.52
C CYS A 640 29.64 -12.71 -12.34
N PRO A 641 30.06 -12.62 -13.62
CA PRO A 641 30.25 -13.80 -14.48
C PRO A 641 31.26 -14.80 -13.93
N TYR A 642 32.19 -14.35 -13.08
CA TYR A 642 33.14 -15.21 -12.36
C TYR A 642 32.46 -16.27 -11.49
N VAL A 643 31.23 -16.01 -11.01
CA VAL A 643 30.45 -17.01 -10.27
C VAL A 643 30.23 -18.27 -11.11
N PHE A 644 30.08 -18.16 -12.42
CA PHE A 644 29.90 -19.33 -13.29
C PHE A 644 31.14 -20.19 -13.37
N ILE A 645 32.34 -19.59 -13.40
CA ILE A 645 33.62 -20.31 -13.31
C ILE A 645 33.69 -21.10 -12.00
N LEU A 646 33.23 -20.51 -10.90
CA LEU A 646 33.20 -21.19 -9.60
C LEU A 646 32.16 -22.32 -9.52
N MET A 647 31.15 -22.31 -10.39
CA MET A 647 30.08 -23.31 -10.39
C MET A 647 30.41 -24.55 -11.20
N HIS A 648 31.38 -24.51 -12.12
CA HIS A 648 31.65 -25.63 -13.03
C HIS A 648 33.04 -26.22 -12.87
N TYR A 649 33.15 -27.52 -13.11
CA TYR A 649 34.41 -28.24 -13.06
C TYR A 649 34.78 -28.72 -14.47
N ASN A 650 35.84 -28.12 -15.01
CA ASN A 650 36.33 -28.38 -16.36
C ASN A 650 37.41 -29.47 -16.41
N TYR A 651 37.43 -30.37 -15.42
CA TYR A 651 38.43 -31.46 -15.34
C TYR A 651 39.90 -30.98 -15.35
N GLY A 652 40.14 -29.75 -14.87
CA GLY A 652 41.47 -29.14 -14.85
C GLY A 652 41.91 -28.48 -16.16
N GLU A 653 41.05 -28.44 -17.19
CA GLU A 653 41.34 -27.80 -18.48
C GLU A 653 40.91 -26.32 -18.46
N VAL A 654 41.85 -25.45 -18.07
CA VAL A 654 41.63 -24.00 -17.92
C VAL A 654 41.22 -23.32 -19.23
N ARG A 655 41.58 -23.89 -20.39
CA ARG A 655 41.20 -23.32 -21.69
C ARG A 655 39.69 -23.31 -21.90
N LEU A 656 38.93 -24.14 -21.19
CA LEU A 656 37.48 -24.20 -21.29
C LEU A 656 36.76 -23.12 -20.47
N ASP A 657 37.42 -22.52 -19.49
CA ASP A 657 36.79 -21.57 -18.57
C ASP A 657 36.16 -20.39 -19.33
N GLY A 658 36.90 -19.79 -20.25
CA GLY A 658 36.41 -18.67 -21.07
C GLY A 658 35.23 -19.06 -21.99
N PRO A 659 35.41 -20.03 -22.91
CA PRO A 659 34.35 -20.46 -23.82
C PRO A 659 33.08 -20.93 -23.12
N LEU A 660 33.19 -21.73 -22.04
CA LEU A 660 32.03 -22.23 -21.32
C LEU A 660 31.34 -21.15 -20.49
N THR A 661 32.09 -20.23 -19.88
CA THR A 661 31.51 -19.07 -19.17
C THR A 661 30.77 -18.15 -20.13
N ALA A 662 31.36 -17.85 -21.29
CA ALA A 662 30.70 -17.03 -22.32
C ALA A 662 29.41 -17.68 -22.82
N LEU A 663 29.43 -19.00 -23.01
CA LEU A 663 28.27 -19.77 -23.40
C LEU A 663 27.17 -19.73 -22.32
N GLN A 664 27.52 -19.95 -21.05
CA GLN A 664 26.60 -19.84 -19.91
C GLN A 664 26.00 -18.43 -19.78
N ASP A 665 26.78 -17.38 -20.00
CA ASP A 665 26.27 -16.01 -19.95
C ASP A 665 25.24 -15.75 -21.07
N THR A 666 25.48 -16.28 -22.28
CA THR A 666 24.44 -16.25 -23.32
C THR A 666 23.20 -17.05 -22.95
N TYR A 667 23.33 -18.13 -22.17
CA TYR A 667 22.19 -18.93 -21.70
C TYR A 667 21.36 -18.18 -20.68
N VAL A 668 22.01 -17.44 -19.81
CA VAL A 668 21.34 -16.62 -18.81
C VAL A 668 20.40 -15.61 -19.47
N VAL A 669 20.81 -14.97 -20.56
CA VAL A 669 19.94 -14.06 -21.32
C VAL A 669 18.89 -14.83 -22.12
N THR A 670 19.29 -15.87 -22.84
CA THR A 670 18.40 -16.56 -23.78
C THR A 670 17.38 -17.45 -23.09
N VAL A 671 17.72 -18.14 -22.00
CA VAL A 671 16.78 -18.96 -21.21
C VAL A 671 15.77 -18.07 -20.52
N VAL A 672 16.21 -16.97 -19.89
CA VAL A 672 15.31 -16.02 -19.21
C VAL A 672 14.36 -15.35 -20.22
N LEU A 673 14.89 -14.85 -21.34
CA LEU A 673 14.07 -14.25 -22.39
C LEU A 673 13.12 -15.28 -23.04
N LYS A 674 13.58 -16.54 -23.24
CA LYS A 674 12.74 -17.63 -23.74
C LYS A 674 11.60 -17.95 -22.79
N SER A 675 11.86 -18.13 -21.50
CA SER A 675 10.82 -18.43 -20.52
C SER A 675 9.80 -17.30 -20.43
N LEU A 676 10.24 -16.03 -20.41
CA LEU A 676 9.33 -14.88 -20.42
C LEU A 676 8.45 -14.83 -21.68
N VAL A 677 9.03 -15.04 -22.86
CA VAL A 677 8.28 -14.99 -24.12
C VAL A 677 7.37 -16.20 -24.29
N LEU A 678 7.84 -17.41 -23.96
CA LEU A 678 7.08 -18.65 -24.10
C LEU A 678 5.90 -18.72 -23.12
N ASP A 679 6.03 -18.18 -21.91
CA ASP A 679 4.94 -18.11 -20.92
C ASP A 679 3.69 -17.41 -21.46
N VAL A 680 3.84 -16.35 -22.27
CA VAL A 680 2.73 -15.66 -22.95
C VAL A 680 2.22 -16.45 -24.16
N MET A 681 3.10 -17.19 -24.83
CA MET A 681 2.75 -17.97 -26.01
C MET A 681 1.97 -19.25 -25.66
N PHE A 682 2.14 -19.82 -24.47
CA PHE A 682 1.33 -20.95 -24.02
C PHE A 682 -0.14 -20.57 -23.87
N ALA A 683 -1.05 -21.49 -24.18
CA ALA A 683 -2.49 -21.21 -24.14
C ALA A 683 -3.05 -21.22 -22.71
N SER A 684 -2.28 -21.72 -21.73
CA SER A 684 -2.67 -21.73 -20.31
C SER A 684 -1.44 -21.81 -19.39
N ARG A 685 -1.59 -21.33 -18.14
CA ARG A 685 -0.57 -21.49 -17.08
C ARG A 685 -0.25 -22.96 -16.76
N VAL A 686 -1.20 -23.87 -16.98
CA VAL A 686 -0.96 -25.31 -16.79
C VAL A 686 0.03 -25.83 -17.86
N GLN A 687 -0.10 -25.38 -19.11
CA GLN A 687 0.86 -25.74 -20.16
C GLN A 687 2.26 -25.18 -19.88
N ALA A 688 2.34 -23.93 -19.41
CA ALA A 688 3.60 -23.32 -18.99
C ALA A 688 4.25 -24.09 -17.82
N GLY A 689 3.50 -24.33 -16.74
CA GLY A 689 3.98 -25.07 -15.56
C GLY A 689 4.41 -26.51 -15.86
N ILE A 690 3.70 -27.22 -16.73
CA ILE A 690 4.11 -28.56 -17.20
C ILE A 690 5.39 -28.49 -18.02
N SER A 691 5.55 -27.46 -18.87
CA SER A 691 6.75 -27.27 -19.68
C SER A 691 7.98 -27.04 -18.78
N GLU A 692 7.88 -26.13 -17.81
CA GLU A 692 8.94 -25.83 -16.85
C GLU A 692 9.27 -27.05 -15.97
N LEU A 693 8.25 -27.79 -15.49
CA LEU A 693 8.47 -29.02 -14.72
C LEU A 693 9.15 -30.10 -15.56
N THR A 694 8.79 -30.22 -16.85
CA THR A 694 9.43 -31.19 -17.76
C THR A 694 10.90 -30.82 -17.98
N ALA A 695 11.20 -29.54 -18.17
CA ALA A 695 12.57 -29.06 -18.29
C ALA A 695 13.36 -29.38 -17.02
N CYS A 696 12.81 -29.07 -15.83
CA CYS A 696 13.42 -29.37 -14.53
C CYS A 696 13.74 -30.87 -14.37
N ILE A 697 12.79 -31.76 -14.72
CA ILE A 697 13.01 -33.21 -14.65
C ILE A 697 14.15 -33.65 -15.58
N LEU A 698 14.17 -33.13 -16.82
CA LEU A 698 15.22 -33.47 -17.80
C LEU A 698 16.60 -32.90 -17.41
N PHE A 699 16.64 -31.78 -16.69
CA PHE A 699 17.87 -31.22 -16.13
C PHE A 699 18.40 -32.08 -14.98
N SER A 700 17.58 -32.30 -13.95
CA SER A 700 17.98 -33.07 -12.77
C SER A 700 18.27 -34.54 -13.12
N GLY A 701 17.64 -35.08 -14.16
CA GLY A 701 17.90 -36.43 -14.66
C GLY A 701 19.32 -36.64 -15.23
N GLN A 702 20.04 -35.56 -15.57
CA GLN A 702 21.42 -35.65 -16.05
C GLN A 702 22.42 -35.84 -14.91
N TYR A 703 22.08 -35.45 -13.68
CA TYR A 703 23.03 -35.38 -12.55
C TYR A 703 23.75 -36.69 -12.26
N PRO A 704 23.09 -37.85 -12.29
CA PRO A 704 23.79 -39.13 -12.11
C PRO A 704 24.88 -39.38 -13.16
N LEU A 705 24.76 -38.80 -14.36
CA LEU A 705 25.69 -38.98 -15.48
C LEU A 705 26.86 -38.00 -15.46
N ILE A 706 26.74 -36.89 -14.72
CA ILE A 706 27.73 -35.80 -14.68
C ILE A 706 28.10 -35.41 -13.24
N PHE A 707 28.02 -36.36 -12.30
CA PHE A 707 28.15 -36.08 -10.87
C PHE A 707 29.42 -35.30 -10.49
N GLU A 708 30.53 -35.58 -11.16
CA GLU A 708 31.82 -34.92 -10.93
C GLU A 708 31.80 -33.44 -11.32
N THR A 709 31.13 -33.07 -12.41
CA THR A 709 31.02 -31.66 -12.84
C THR A 709 30.23 -30.82 -11.84
N TYR A 710 29.34 -31.46 -11.08
CA TYR A 710 28.54 -30.88 -10.00
C TYR A 710 29.26 -30.84 -8.64
N TRP A 711 30.01 -31.89 -8.29
CA TRP A 711 30.54 -32.09 -6.93
C TRP A 711 31.94 -31.53 -6.70
N LEU A 712 32.76 -31.50 -7.75
CA LEU A 712 34.13 -31.00 -7.72
C LEU A 712 34.34 -29.48 -7.93
N PRO A 713 33.36 -28.65 -8.39
CA PRO A 713 33.60 -27.23 -8.56
C PRO A 713 33.80 -26.52 -7.20
N PRO A 714 34.48 -25.36 -7.18
CA PRO A 714 34.71 -24.58 -5.96
C PRO A 714 33.43 -24.23 -5.21
N LEU A 715 32.40 -23.76 -5.91
CA LEU A 715 31.07 -23.49 -5.37
C LEU A 715 30.22 -24.76 -5.44
N LYS A 716 30.51 -25.68 -4.52
CA LYS A 716 29.73 -26.91 -4.35
C LYS A 716 28.26 -26.55 -4.18
N MET A 717 27.38 -27.31 -4.84
CA MET A 717 25.92 -27.12 -4.80
C MET A 717 25.37 -25.90 -5.57
N GLY A 718 26.19 -25.12 -6.27
CA GLY A 718 25.70 -23.99 -7.08
C GLY A 718 24.67 -24.43 -8.13
N HIS A 719 24.95 -25.51 -8.84
CA HIS A 719 24.02 -26.10 -9.83
C HIS A 719 22.73 -26.63 -9.18
N LEU A 720 22.82 -27.26 -8.00
CA LEU A 720 21.63 -27.70 -7.26
C LEU A 720 20.78 -26.51 -6.80
N LEU A 721 21.40 -25.41 -6.36
CA LEU A 721 20.68 -24.20 -5.99
C LEU A 721 19.93 -23.61 -7.19
N ALA A 722 20.56 -23.57 -8.37
CA ALA A 722 19.92 -23.13 -9.60
C ALA A 722 18.72 -24.04 -9.95
N GLU A 723 18.86 -25.36 -9.85
CA GLU A 723 17.75 -26.28 -10.15
C GLU A 723 16.63 -26.27 -9.12
N VAL A 724 16.94 -26.15 -7.83
CA VAL A 724 15.93 -25.96 -6.78
C VAL A 724 15.17 -24.66 -7.01
N MET A 725 15.85 -23.62 -7.51
CA MET A 725 15.18 -22.37 -7.91
C MET A 725 14.26 -22.59 -9.11
N PHE A 726 14.72 -23.23 -10.20
CA PHE A 726 13.87 -23.53 -11.39
C PHE A 726 12.70 -24.47 -11.07
N GLY A 727 12.94 -25.53 -10.28
CA GLY A 727 11.91 -26.47 -9.84
C GLY A 727 10.93 -25.83 -8.84
N GLY A 728 11.43 -25.00 -7.92
CA GLY A 728 10.61 -24.20 -7.02
C GLY A 728 9.71 -23.23 -7.79
N ILE A 729 10.24 -22.57 -8.82
CA ILE A 729 9.47 -21.75 -9.76
C ILE A 729 8.34 -22.56 -10.44
N ALA A 730 8.63 -23.76 -10.94
CA ALA A 730 7.64 -24.61 -11.58
C ALA A 730 6.53 -25.05 -10.61
N LEU A 731 6.89 -25.39 -9.36
CA LEU A 731 5.93 -25.71 -8.30
C LEU A 731 5.09 -24.50 -7.90
N LEU A 732 5.71 -23.32 -7.77
CA LEU A 732 4.99 -22.07 -7.54
C LEU A 732 3.97 -21.81 -8.65
N TYR A 733 4.33 -22.02 -9.91
CA TYR A 733 3.41 -21.88 -11.05
C TYR A 733 2.22 -22.85 -11.02
N LEU A 734 2.42 -24.08 -10.56
CA LEU A 734 1.40 -25.13 -10.56
C LEU A 734 0.44 -25.03 -9.36
N PHE A 735 0.96 -24.65 -8.19
CA PHE A 735 0.26 -24.76 -6.92
C PHE A 735 -0.14 -23.42 -6.29
N PHE A 736 0.42 -22.30 -6.77
CA PHE A 736 0.19 -20.99 -6.18
C PHE A 736 -0.11 -19.93 -7.26
N ASP A 737 -1.07 -19.06 -6.99
CA ASP A 737 -1.17 -17.79 -7.72
C ASP A 737 -0.29 -16.78 -6.99
N VAL A 738 0.96 -16.69 -7.44
CA VAL A 738 1.96 -15.78 -6.90
C VAL A 738 1.81 -14.46 -7.64
N ARG A 739 1.48 -13.39 -6.91
CA ARG A 739 1.37 -12.03 -7.46
C ARG A 739 2.19 -11.08 -6.59
N LEU A 740 2.95 -10.16 -7.18
CA LEU A 740 3.23 -8.92 -6.49
C LEU A 740 1.94 -8.13 -6.51
N ASP A 741 1.56 -7.72 -5.32
CA ASP A 741 0.50 -6.76 -5.16
C ASP A 741 1.05 -5.40 -5.60
N VAL A 742 0.85 -5.08 -6.88
CA VAL A 742 1.13 -3.76 -7.44
C VAL A 742 -0.20 -3.02 -7.42
N PRO A 743 -0.34 -1.91 -6.67
CA PRO A 743 -1.55 -1.11 -6.72
C PRO A 743 -1.77 -0.63 -8.14
N ALA A 744 -3.00 -0.77 -8.64
CA ALA A 744 -3.36 -0.29 -9.97
C ALA A 744 -3.02 1.21 -10.08
N GLU A 745 -2.20 1.57 -11.08
CA GLU A 745 -1.93 2.96 -11.41
C GLU A 745 -3.27 3.67 -11.65
N THR A 746 -3.57 4.67 -10.83
CA THR A 746 -4.56 5.68 -11.18
C THR A 746 -4.13 6.28 -12.50
N SER A 747 -4.98 6.16 -13.52
CA SER A 747 -4.75 6.70 -14.85
C SER A 747 -4.37 8.19 -14.75
N PRO A 748 -3.37 8.69 -15.50
CA PRO A 748 -3.08 10.10 -15.50
C PRO A 748 -4.29 10.84 -16.07
N ILE A 749 -4.95 11.64 -15.23
CA ILE A 749 -5.97 12.60 -15.63
C ILE A 749 -5.33 13.49 -16.69
N SER A 750 -5.87 13.47 -17.92
CA SER A 750 -5.44 14.39 -18.95
C SER A 750 -5.73 15.81 -18.46
N THR A 751 -4.69 16.58 -18.15
CA THR A 751 -4.78 18.01 -17.95
C THR A 751 -5.17 18.65 -19.28
N LYS A 752 -6.47 18.80 -19.52
CA LYS A 752 -6.94 19.84 -20.43
C LYS A 752 -6.69 21.16 -19.72
N VAL A 753 -5.62 21.82 -20.13
CA VAL A 753 -5.43 23.25 -19.95
C VAL A 753 -6.68 23.93 -20.52
N VAL A 754 -7.47 24.54 -19.65
CA VAL A 754 -8.50 25.49 -20.07
C VAL A 754 -7.79 26.83 -20.16
N ASP A 755 -7.47 27.23 -21.39
CA ASP A 755 -7.08 28.59 -21.73
C ASP A 755 -8.20 29.58 -21.35
N GLY A 756 -7.81 30.74 -20.81
CA GLY A 756 -8.60 31.98 -20.96
C GLY A 756 -9.10 32.66 -19.69
N THR A 757 -8.21 33.40 -19.02
CA THR A 757 -8.27 34.82 -18.51
C THR A 757 -9.60 35.50 -18.14
N PRO A 758 -9.56 36.58 -17.30
CA PRO A 758 -8.54 37.00 -16.33
C PRO A 758 -8.92 36.68 -14.88
#